data_AF-A0AAV4BGA2-F1
#
_entry.id   AF-A0AAV4BGA2-F1
#
_cell.length_a   1.000
_cell.length_b   1.000
_cell.length_c   1.000
_cell.angle_alpha   90.00
_cell.angle_beta   90.00
_cell.angle_gamma   90.00
#
_symmetry.space_group_name_H-M   'P 1'
#
loop_
_entity.id
_entity.type
_entity.pdbx_description
1 polymer ?
#
loop_
_entity_poly.entity_id
_entity_poly.type
_entity_poly.pdbx_seq_one_letter_code
_entity_poly.pdbx_strand_id
1 'polypeptide(L)'
;MSIGSIKWNVFERLSASNLGTRAMVKQNSKRWKRATTMQNSSKHKTVKPDRRKLGKHKFCLLRIFYGVTTFVIFALSTFLLNTGSDLWQRIQTSPRSVQRESFVRYAGNTKTSINASENDSNARKQDFRPVKEASTSLFVYSAFLEVQNVIIIAIKERGLTLQSLFCVFGKFEGKGSSDLVSANQMLVVKASVRDLNDDHGLEFTAAYITCPLPRSPAEGSHLAASYSDDSTLHLPPTVGLAISDKFPLNAVVELPLLVPNGRCFHEKVTPTAAESSKSIASENCRDPQHEVEFTECLPALHSKFSDAAQVVEKIEMSRLLGVRRVVFYNNSISDNVDAVLRMYIKDWAEGRESLEVVVLPWKLPSAVSLGKIHNFGQMAAINDCLHRYRERSKFMTFASLNEHIIPRSHKTWSQFINHVQSSSPGQSGLLFTTTIFRQKWTQPAQACRGVADMYRSNILSYTQRGNNIFRPRVSSKMIVDPKKVEEMGVNFAWRMSGKTYTVPETDGLVHSYRKALPKDQFTEDEWQRLSTPVTDLYVVETFDEKLAARLKEVWAKLSDGSKPSLMSSLPESDHNFKVLEGIGSIMLVYSAIWEGSAVRIVAIKKLGERITNLMCVFCELLGQNSSNTVKATVKDLPEHHNTEHTAAVITCPISREDKDKVPAWIGLFDDRDASSQPKVILPIEALYTQNQREQTNETVTINRTAGERTKVEFTLCIPAMVNYQNAAQLVEKIEMSRLLGVRRVVFYNNSISENVDAVLRMYIKDWAEGRESLEVVVYPWQLPLVIQDGHEKPLDIHYFGQMASIDHCLHRYRRFTSYTIFSDLDEFIIPLRHNNLSQLISERKSLNNSYIGFMFQSTVFNHNRPSPGKGFEAEARRYGSAVLGLISRDDYFFPVKVRSKVIVDPSKVEVMGIHFIWKGSGRTDNVPMEQGMVSHYRAPLKICEKQVNDTRVVEKFGSKLVARLKHVWSRLHDLSLELKPFEQCERITECPVALKFQSIFNAALFK
;
A
#
# COMPACT_ATOMS: atom_id res chain seq x y z
N MET A 1 -29.71 30.71 -40.81
CA MET A 1 -31.10 31.20 -40.93
C MET A 1 -31.48 31.85 -39.62
N SER A 2 -32.04 33.06 -39.69
CA SER A 2 -32.27 34.02 -38.60
C SER A 2 -33.73 33.99 -38.10
N ILE A 3 -33.97 34.75 -37.02
CA ILE A 3 -35.22 35.09 -36.28
C ILE A 3 -35.42 34.14 -35.08
N GLY A 4 -35.19 34.51 -33.80
CA GLY A 4 -35.66 35.69 -33.04
C GLY A 4 -37.00 35.33 -32.35
N SER A 5 -37.37 35.63 -31.09
CA SER A 5 -36.80 36.31 -29.92
C SER A 5 -37.91 36.33 -28.83
N ILE A 6 -37.54 36.38 -27.52
CA ILE A 6 -38.23 37.10 -26.39
C ILE A 6 -39.56 36.48 -25.84
N LYS A 7 -39.97 36.45 -24.55
CA LYS A 7 -39.55 36.83 -23.16
C LYS A 7 -40.51 36.05 -22.19
N TRP A 8 -40.06 35.46 -21.07
CA TRP A 8 -40.01 35.96 -19.67
C TRP A 8 -41.28 36.56 -19.04
N ASN A 9 -41.77 35.94 -17.93
CA ASN A 9 -42.16 36.52 -16.62
C ASN A 9 -42.85 35.45 -15.73
N VAL A 10 -42.98 35.45 -14.39
CA VAL A 10 -42.48 36.17 -13.17
C VAL A 10 -43.06 35.39 -11.94
N PHE A 11 -42.54 35.68 -10.73
CA PHE A 11 -43.01 35.46 -9.32
C PHE A 11 -42.15 34.46 -8.51
N GLU A 12 -41.60 34.74 -7.32
CA GLU A 12 -41.51 35.95 -6.46
C GLU A 12 -40.49 35.70 -5.30
N ARG A 13 -39.89 36.78 -4.74
CA ARG A 13 -39.27 36.85 -3.39
C ARG A 13 -40.26 37.60 -2.48
N LEU A 14 -40.38 37.36 -1.17
CA LEU A 14 -39.71 38.08 -0.06
C LEU A 14 -40.30 37.54 1.28
N SER A 15 -39.51 37.10 2.28
CA SER A 15 -39.02 37.83 3.50
C SER A 15 -40.13 38.42 4.41
N ALA A 16 -40.14 38.40 5.75
CA ALA A 16 -39.06 38.40 6.75
C ALA A 16 -39.58 38.18 8.20
N SER A 17 -38.63 37.93 9.12
CA SER A 17 -38.49 38.45 10.50
C SER A 17 -39.36 37.99 11.70
N ASN A 18 -38.65 37.38 12.65
CA ASN A 18 -38.49 37.71 14.08
C ASN A 18 -39.52 37.35 15.18
N LEU A 19 -38.92 36.75 16.22
CA LEU A 19 -39.15 36.87 17.68
C LEU A 19 -40.44 36.32 18.30
N GLY A 20 -40.25 35.45 19.31
CA GLY A 20 -41.05 35.48 20.53
C GLY A 20 -41.73 34.17 20.96
N THR A 21 -41.06 33.44 21.86
CA THR A 21 -41.61 32.86 23.10
C THR A 21 -42.87 31.97 23.13
N ARG A 22 -42.68 30.85 23.83
CA ARG A 22 -43.60 30.20 24.81
C ARG A 22 -44.78 29.35 24.31
N ALA A 23 -44.65 28.07 24.67
CA ALA A 23 -45.57 27.32 25.52
C ALA A 23 -46.81 26.62 24.91
N MET A 24 -46.85 25.32 25.22
CA MET A 24 -47.96 24.56 25.79
C MET A 24 -49.12 24.07 24.90
N VAL A 25 -49.28 22.73 24.99
CA VAL A 25 -50.52 21.99 25.31
C VAL A 25 -51.50 21.79 24.14
N LYS A 26 -51.60 20.56 23.61
CA LYS A 26 -52.54 19.48 24.00
C LYS A 26 -54.02 19.85 23.80
N GLN A 27 -54.69 19.17 22.87
CA GLN A 27 -55.96 18.42 23.05
C GLN A 27 -56.51 18.06 21.64
N ASN A 28 -56.73 16.78 21.33
CA ASN A 28 -57.97 16.01 21.57
C ASN A 28 -59.19 16.65 20.86
N SER A 29 -60.10 15.96 20.18
CA SER A 29 -60.39 14.54 20.00
C SER A 29 -61.68 14.42 19.16
N LYS A 30 -62.01 13.20 18.71
CA LYS A 30 -63.36 12.67 18.33
C LYS A 30 -63.92 13.18 16.98
N ARG A 31 -64.15 12.37 15.93
CA ARG A 31 -64.81 11.05 15.75
C ARG A 31 -66.31 11.09 16.11
N TRP A 32 -67.21 11.10 15.11
CA TRP A 32 -68.21 10.03 14.83
C TRP A 32 -69.26 10.37 13.73
N LYS A 33 -69.44 9.39 12.82
CA LYS A 33 -70.65 8.84 12.14
C LYS A 33 -71.59 9.66 11.21
N ARG A 34 -71.70 9.13 9.97
CA ARG A 34 -72.89 8.72 9.14
C ARG A 34 -74.28 9.19 9.63
N ALA A 35 -75.25 9.62 8.82
CA ALA A 35 -75.85 8.96 7.64
C ALA A 35 -76.96 9.83 6.95
N THR A 36 -77.32 9.47 5.69
CA THR A 36 -78.68 9.52 5.04
C THR A 36 -79.34 10.86 4.62
N THR A 37 -79.39 11.16 3.29
CA THR A 37 -80.55 11.13 2.32
C THR A 37 -81.48 12.36 2.38
N MET A 38 -82.08 12.94 1.31
CA MET A 38 -82.64 12.41 0.05
C MET A 38 -83.07 13.57 -0.90
N GLN A 39 -83.10 13.28 -2.22
CA GLN A 39 -84.02 13.78 -3.28
C GLN A 39 -84.03 15.28 -3.69
N ASN A 40 -84.31 15.72 -4.93
CA ASN A 40 -84.81 15.18 -6.22
C ASN A 40 -84.45 16.25 -7.29
N SER A 41 -84.12 15.96 -8.55
CA SER A 41 -85.06 15.69 -9.65
C SER A 41 -84.26 15.57 -10.98
N SER A 42 -84.32 14.40 -11.64
CA SER A 42 -84.97 14.09 -12.93
C SER A 42 -84.28 14.60 -14.22
N LYS A 43 -83.65 13.69 -15.00
CA LYS A 43 -84.09 13.09 -16.31
C LYS A 43 -83.89 14.05 -17.52
N HIS A 44 -83.38 13.71 -18.71
CA HIS A 44 -83.32 12.49 -19.53
C HIS A 44 -82.20 12.65 -20.61
N LYS A 45 -81.36 11.64 -20.85
CA LYS A 45 -81.29 10.73 -22.03
C LYS A 45 -80.83 11.29 -23.41
N THR A 46 -79.60 10.88 -23.77
CA THR A 46 -79.15 10.24 -25.04
C THR A 46 -79.56 10.78 -26.41
N VAL A 47 -78.55 11.22 -27.20
CA VAL A 47 -78.43 11.00 -28.66
C VAL A 47 -76.94 10.84 -29.05
N LYS A 48 -76.63 9.80 -29.82
CA LYS A 48 -75.45 9.62 -30.73
C LYS A 48 -76.05 9.41 -32.14
N PRO A 49 -75.30 9.42 -33.25
CA PRO A 49 -74.11 10.19 -33.67
C PRO A 49 -74.27 10.78 -35.11
N ASP A 50 -73.43 11.71 -35.58
CA ASP A 50 -72.95 11.69 -36.99
C ASP A 50 -71.68 12.53 -37.23
N ARG A 51 -71.01 12.17 -38.33
CA ARG A 51 -69.61 12.28 -38.76
C ARG A 51 -69.25 13.62 -39.42
N ARG A 52 -67.98 14.04 -39.31
CA ARG A 52 -66.92 13.95 -40.37
C ARG A 52 -65.74 14.89 -40.12
N LYS A 53 -64.55 14.36 -40.43
CA LYS A 53 -63.25 14.99 -40.78
C LYS A 53 -62.42 15.65 -39.66
N LEU A 54 -61.33 14.97 -39.25
CA LEU A 54 -59.96 15.36 -39.63
C LEU A 54 -58.98 14.21 -39.30
N GLY A 55 -58.06 13.92 -40.22
CA GLY A 55 -57.23 12.71 -40.21
C GLY A 55 -55.78 12.92 -39.78
N LYS A 56 -55.12 11.76 -39.61
CA LYS A 56 -53.68 11.48 -39.68
C LYS A 56 -52.75 12.23 -38.70
N HIS A 57 -52.55 11.66 -37.50
CA HIS A 57 -51.25 11.65 -36.77
C HIS A 57 -51.29 10.79 -35.49
N LYS A 58 -51.85 9.56 -35.53
CA LYS A 58 -51.83 8.64 -34.37
C LYS A 58 -51.53 7.16 -34.69
N PHE A 59 -50.85 6.87 -35.80
CA PHE A 59 -50.54 5.49 -36.20
C PHE A 59 -49.05 5.11 -36.27
N CYS A 60 -48.12 5.95 -35.80
CA CYS A 60 -46.68 5.62 -35.81
C CYS A 60 -46.08 5.21 -34.45
N LEU A 61 -46.72 5.54 -33.32
CA LEU A 61 -46.12 5.30 -32.00
C LEU A 61 -46.47 3.93 -31.38
N LEU A 62 -47.52 3.24 -31.84
CA LEU A 62 -47.90 1.92 -31.30
C LEU A 62 -47.16 0.73 -31.96
N ARG A 63 -46.50 0.92 -33.11
CA ARG A 63 -45.71 -0.15 -33.78
C ARG A 63 -44.25 -0.22 -33.32
N ILE A 64 -43.70 0.86 -32.80
CA ILE A 64 -42.29 0.91 -32.35
C ILE A 64 -42.14 0.23 -30.98
N PHE A 65 -43.13 0.35 -30.08
CA PHE A 65 -43.08 -0.26 -28.76
C PHE A 65 -43.22 -1.79 -28.75
N TYR A 66 -43.98 -2.36 -29.70
CA TYR A 66 -44.10 -3.82 -29.87
C TYR A 66 -42.92 -4.43 -30.65
N GLY A 67 -42.24 -3.68 -31.51
CA GLY A 67 -41.08 -4.18 -32.25
C GLY A 67 -39.84 -4.38 -31.38
N VAL A 68 -39.57 -3.46 -30.45
CA VAL A 68 -38.35 -3.48 -29.62
C VAL A 68 -38.44 -4.54 -28.51
N THR A 69 -39.61 -4.76 -27.92
CA THR A 69 -39.81 -5.81 -26.90
C THR A 69 -39.75 -7.21 -27.49
N THR A 70 -40.25 -7.41 -28.71
CA THR A 70 -40.20 -8.72 -29.38
C THR A 70 -38.78 -9.08 -29.84
N PHE A 71 -37.96 -8.10 -30.25
CA PHE A 71 -36.57 -8.32 -30.67
C PHE A 71 -35.63 -8.65 -29.49
N VAL A 72 -35.85 -8.05 -28.32
CA VAL A 72 -35.07 -8.33 -27.11
C VAL A 72 -35.40 -9.72 -26.55
N ILE A 73 -36.67 -10.15 -26.61
CA ILE A 73 -37.08 -11.50 -26.18
C ILE A 73 -36.55 -12.58 -27.15
N PHE A 74 -36.50 -12.29 -28.46
CA PHE A 74 -35.96 -13.22 -29.46
C PHE A 74 -34.42 -13.33 -29.42
N ALA A 75 -33.71 -12.24 -29.08
CA ALA A 75 -32.27 -12.24 -28.90
C ALA A 75 -31.82 -12.93 -27.61
N LEU A 76 -32.60 -12.82 -26.52
CA LEU A 76 -32.35 -13.54 -25.27
C LEU A 76 -32.67 -15.04 -25.37
N SER A 77 -33.67 -15.44 -26.16
CA SER A 77 -33.97 -16.85 -26.39
C SER A 77 -32.95 -17.53 -27.31
N THR A 78 -32.41 -16.83 -28.32
CA THR A 78 -31.32 -17.37 -29.17
C THR A 78 -29.97 -17.41 -28.47
N PHE A 79 -29.69 -16.51 -27.52
CA PHE A 79 -28.46 -16.58 -26.72
C PHE A 79 -28.50 -17.70 -25.67
N LEU A 80 -29.67 -17.98 -25.09
CA LEU A 80 -29.86 -19.09 -24.13
C LEU A 80 -29.98 -20.47 -24.79
N LEU A 81 -30.28 -20.55 -26.10
CA LEU A 81 -30.35 -21.81 -26.85
C LEU A 81 -29.03 -22.18 -27.57
N ASN A 82 -28.09 -21.25 -27.77
CA ASN A 82 -26.80 -21.51 -28.47
C ASN A 82 -25.57 -21.65 -27.55
N THR A 83 -25.71 -21.50 -26.23
CA THR A 83 -24.61 -21.79 -25.27
C THR A 83 -24.86 -23.05 -24.44
N GLY A 84 -25.84 -23.87 -24.83
CA GLY A 84 -26.32 -25.02 -24.07
C GLY A 84 -25.98 -26.41 -24.61
N SER A 85 -25.20 -26.54 -25.69
CA SER A 85 -24.99 -27.85 -26.34
C SER A 85 -23.56 -28.17 -26.83
N ASP A 86 -22.52 -27.49 -26.33
CA ASP A 86 -21.12 -27.85 -26.64
C ASP A 86 -20.20 -27.96 -25.39
N LEU A 87 -20.78 -27.92 -24.18
CA LEU A 87 -20.04 -28.03 -22.92
C LEU A 87 -20.41 -29.26 -22.06
N TRP A 88 -21.14 -30.24 -22.61
CA TRP A 88 -21.58 -31.43 -21.87
C TRP A 88 -21.47 -32.76 -22.65
N GLN A 89 -20.44 -32.91 -23.49
CA GLN A 89 -20.10 -34.21 -24.10
C GLN A 89 -18.60 -34.51 -24.26
N ARG A 90 -17.74 -33.93 -23.40
CA ARG A 90 -16.29 -34.25 -23.36
C ARG A 90 -15.71 -34.48 -21.96
N ILE A 91 -16.53 -34.91 -21.00
CA ILE A 91 -16.04 -35.42 -19.71
C ILE A 91 -16.68 -36.77 -19.45
N GLN A 92 -16.11 -37.81 -20.06
CA GLN A 92 -16.12 -39.19 -19.57
C GLN A 92 -15.25 -40.04 -20.51
N THR A 93 -13.98 -40.19 -20.14
CA THR A 93 -13.14 -41.40 -20.34
C THR A 93 -11.73 -41.09 -19.83
N SER A 94 -11.37 -41.72 -18.72
CA SER A 94 -9.99 -41.88 -18.24
C SER A 94 -9.19 -42.71 -19.26
N PRO A 95 -7.87 -42.52 -19.37
CA PRO A 95 -7.01 -43.47 -18.68
C PRO A 95 -5.79 -42.84 -17.97
N ARG A 96 -5.65 -43.23 -16.69
CA ARG A 96 -4.44 -43.70 -15.98
C ARG A 96 -3.05 -43.13 -16.33
N SER A 97 -2.48 -42.48 -15.30
CA SER A 97 -1.11 -42.60 -14.76
C SER A 97 0.10 -42.53 -15.69
N VAL A 98 0.94 -41.49 -15.54
CA VAL A 98 2.40 -41.58 -15.27
C VAL A 98 2.85 -40.28 -14.58
N GLN A 99 3.39 -40.41 -13.36
CA GLN A 99 4.18 -39.39 -12.68
C GLN A 99 5.52 -39.17 -13.41
N ARG A 100 5.92 -37.91 -13.62
CA ARG A 100 7.33 -37.47 -13.63
C ARG A 100 7.39 -35.93 -13.69
N GLU A 101 7.48 -35.30 -12.53
CA GLU A 101 8.02 -33.94 -12.42
C GLU A 101 9.54 -34.04 -12.51
N SER A 102 10.08 -33.64 -13.65
CA SER A 102 11.52 -33.42 -13.83
C SER A 102 11.89 -32.00 -13.42
N PHE A 103 12.60 -31.91 -12.30
CA PHE A 103 13.44 -30.78 -11.93
C PHE A 103 14.36 -30.38 -13.08
N VAL A 104 14.36 -29.11 -13.48
CA VAL A 104 15.45 -28.50 -14.25
C VAL A 104 16.03 -27.35 -13.45
N ARG A 105 17.29 -27.57 -13.06
CA ARG A 105 18.22 -26.61 -12.46
C ARG A 105 18.49 -25.45 -13.42
N TYR A 106 18.54 -24.23 -12.91
CA TYR A 106 19.45 -23.21 -13.43
C TYR A 106 20.35 -22.70 -12.31
N ALA A 107 21.60 -23.10 -12.40
CA ALA A 107 22.75 -22.53 -11.69
C ALA A 107 23.51 -21.62 -12.67
N GLY A 108 24.10 -20.54 -12.16
CA GLY A 108 25.01 -19.66 -12.90
C GLY A 108 25.01 -18.23 -12.35
N ASN A 109 25.62 -17.98 -11.18
CA ASN A 109 27.00 -17.49 -11.01
C ASN A 109 27.25 -16.04 -11.49
N THR A 110 27.48 -15.14 -10.52
CA THR A 110 28.72 -14.35 -10.47
C THR A 110 29.19 -14.23 -9.02
N LYS A 111 30.41 -14.70 -8.80
CA LYS A 111 31.15 -14.76 -7.55
C LYS A 111 31.76 -13.38 -7.22
N THR A 112 31.62 -12.95 -5.97
CA THR A 112 32.75 -12.39 -5.20
C THR A 112 32.64 -12.94 -3.79
N SER A 113 33.45 -13.97 -3.55
CA SER A 113 33.62 -14.72 -2.32
C SER A 113 34.41 -13.90 -1.29
N ILE A 114 33.81 -13.66 -0.13
CA ILE A 114 34.56 -13.61 1.13
C ILE A 114 34.14 -14.87 1.88
N ASN A 115 35.12 -15.75 2.11
CA ASN A 115 34.96 -17.07 2.68
C ASN A 115 34.34 -17.00 4.08
N ALA A 116 33.07 -17.42 4.21
CA ALA A 116 32.57 -18.03 5.43
C ALA A 116 32.58 -19.54 5.17
N SER A 117 33.43 -20.25 5.92
CA SER A 117 33.62 -21.69 5.85
C SER A 117 32.30 -22.45 5.95
N GLU A 118 32.05 -23.32 4.97
CA GLU A 118 31.16 -24.47 5.10
C GLU A 118 31.67 -25.36 6.23
N ASN A 119 31.22 -25.11 7.47
CA ASN A 119 31.32 -26.05 8.59
C ASN A 119 30.40 -25.69 9.78
N ASP A 120 29.16 -25.24 9.52
CA ASP A 120 28.14 -25.14 10.58
C ASP A 120 26.74 -25.55 10.07
N SER A 121 26.64 -26.78 9.55
CA SER A 121 25.41 -27.34 8.98
C SER A 121 24.51 -28.07 9.98
N ASN A 122 24.55 -27.75 11.29
CA ASN A 122 23.73 -28.44 12.30
C ASN A 122 22.91 -27.56 13.26
N ALA A 123 22.78 -26.24 13.00
CA ALA A 123 21.72 -25.44 13.60
C ALA A 123 20.35 -25.77 12.94
N ARG A 124 19.66 -26.81 13.43
CA ARG A 124 18.33 -27.24 12.96
C ARG A 124 17.34 -26.06 12.99
N LYS A 125 16.84 -25.61 11.82
CA LYS A 125 15.81 -24.56 11.70
C LYS A 125 14.62 -24.82 12.65
N GLN A 126 14.25 -23.83 13.45
CA GLN A 126 13.05 -23.83 14.29
C GLN A 126 11.83 -23.70 13.37
N ASP A 127 10.92 -24.69 13.37
CA ASP A 127 9.72 -24.73 12.53
C ASP A 127 8.73 -25.75 13.12
N PHE A 128 7.46 -25.72 12.69
CA PHE A 128 6.48 -26.73 13.07
C PHE A 128 6.86 -28.10 12.52
N ARG A 129 6.88 -29.11 13.40
CA ARG A 129 7.26 -30.49 13.07
C ARG A 129 6.03 -31.40 13.20
N PRO A 130 5.62 -32.11 12.13
CA PRO A 130 4.54 -33.08 12.19
C PRO A 130 4.97 -34.31 12.98
N VAL A 131 4.13 -34.76 13.92
CA VAL A 131 4.33 -36.04 14.61
C VAL A 131 4.02 -37.17 13.62
N LYS A 132 4.98 -38.02 13.26
CA LYS A 132 4.88 -38.91 12.07
C LYS A 132 3.57 -39.70 11.96
N GLU A 133 3.14 -40.34 13.04
CA GLU A 133 1.94 -41.17 13.07
C GLU A 133 0.64 -40.36 13.24
N ALA A 134 0.75 -39.05 13.45
CA ALA A 134 -0.34 -38.07 13.48
C ALA A 134 0.00 -36.86 12.60
N SER A 135 0.69 -37.08 11.47
CA SER A 135 1.38 -36.01 10.73
C SER A 135 0.46 -35.00 10.08
N THR A 136 -0.84 -35.29 10.04
CA THR A 136 -1.91 -34.42 9.55
C THR A 136 -2.71 -33.76 10.66
N SER A 137 -2.58 -34.23 11.91
CA SER A 137 -3.46 -33.88 13.03
C SER A 137 -2.72 -33.41 14.28
N LEU A 138 -1.38 -33.53 14.36
CA LEU A 138 -0.55 -33.01 15.45
C LEU A 138 0.80 -32.47 14.94
N PHE A 139 1.07 -31.22 15.30
CA PHE A 139 2.29 -30.49 14.96
C PHE A 139 2.87 -29.82 16.21
N VAL A 140 4.18 -29.91 16.39
CA VAL A 140 4.89 -29.38 17.56
C VAL A 140 5.94 -28.35 17.16
N TYR A 141 6.13 -27.30 17.94
CA TYR A 141 6.95 -26.14 17.55
C TYR A 141 8.16 -25.90 18.45
N SER A 142 7.96 -25.91 19.77
CA SER A 142 9.00 -25.60 20.76
C SER A 142 8.81 -26.41 22.02
N ALA A 143 9.91 -26.65 22.74
CA ALA A 143 9.95 -27.40 23.99
C ALA A 143 10.74 -26.62 25.04
N PHE A 144 10.15 -26.40 26.21
CA PHE A 144 10.72 -25.60 27.30
C PHE A 144 10.86 -26.45 28.55
N LEU A 145 12.04 -26.40 29.17
CA LEU A 145 12.25 -27.02 30.47
C LEU A 145 11.70 -26.12 31.58
N GLU A 146 10.64 -26.57 32.25
CA GLU A 146 10.13 -25.99 33.49
C GLU A 146 10.44 -26.94 34.65
N VAL A 147 10.72 -26.41 35.85
CA VAL A 147 11.13 -27.11 37.09
C VAL A 147 11.08 -28.66 37.07
N GLN A 148 9.91 -29.28 36.91
CA GLN A 148 9.73 -30.75 36.87
C GLN A 148 9.02 -31.27 35.60
N ASN A 149 8.84 -30.44 34.58
CA ASN A 149 8.14 -30.80 33.35
C ASN A 149 8.80 -30.18 32.11
N VAL A 150 8.73 -30.87 30.98
CA VAL A 150 8.94 -30.22 29.68
C VAL A 150 7.58 -29.80 29.11
N ILE A 151 7.42 -28.52 28.82
CA ILE A 151 6.24 -27.96 28.16
C ILE A 151 6.53 -27.83 26.67
N ILE A 152 5.73 -28.50 25.85
CA ILE A 152 5.82 -28.43 24.40
C ILE A 152 4.61 -27.67 23.85
N ILE A 153 4.87 -26.66 23.01
CA ILE A 153 3.85 -25.91 22.29
C ILE A 153 3.47 -26.68 21.03
N ALA A 154 2.18 -26.95 20.87
CA ALA A 154 1.64 -27.73 19.78
C ALA A 154 0.40 -27.10 19.15
N ILE A 155 0.11 -27.51 17.91
CA ILE A 155 -1.17 -27.33 17.22
C ILE A 155 -1.69 -28.73 16.90
N LYS A 156 -2.96 -28.99 17.21
CA LYS A 156 -3.61 -30.26 16.88
C LYS A 156 -5.03 -30.10 16.38
N GLU A 157 -5.55 -31.14 15.74
CA GLU A 157 -6.95 -31.23 15.38
C GLU A 157 -7.84 -31.25 16.64
N ARG A 158 -8.95 -30.52 16.58
CA ARG A 158 -9.91 -30.41 17.67
C ARG A 158 -10.60 -31.75 17.86
N GLY A 159 -10.72 -32.20 19.11
CA GLY A 159 -11.28 -33.50 19.45
C GLY A 159 -10.29 -34.68 19.31
N LEU A 160 -9.08 -34.47 18.76
CA LEU A 160 -8.05 -35.50 18.76
C LEU A 160 -7.68 -35.87 20.21
N THR A 161 -7.89 -37.14 20.57
CA THR A 161 -7.50 -37.72 21.86
C THR A 161 -6.33 -38.68 21.63
N LEU A 162 -5.20 -38.40 22.27
CA LEU A 162 -3.99 -39.22 22.16
C LEU A 162 -3.79 -39.98 23.46
N GLN A 163 -4.34 -41.20 23.55
CA GLN A 163 -4.21 -42.04 24.75
C GLN A 163 -2.77 -42.55 24.97
N SER A 164 -1.95 -42.51 23.91
CA SER A 164 -0.63 -43.15 23.83
C SER A 164 0.47 -42.17 23.36
N LEU A 165 0.45 -40.90 23.78
CA LEU A 165 1.57 -39.98 23.48
C LEU A 165 2.67 -40.11 24.54
N PHE A 166 3.91 -40.27 24.11
CA PHE A 166 5.08 -40.44 24.99
C PHE A 166 6.18 -39.45 24.63
N CYS A 167 6.83 -38.92 25.66
CA CYS A 167 8.04 -38.11 25.53
C CYS A 167 9.27 -38.99 25.75
N VAL A 168 10.25 -38.83 24.88
CA VAL A 168 11.46 -39.65 24.82
C VAL A 168 12.66 -38.77 25.07
N PHE A 169 13.43 -39.06 26.12
CA PHE A 169 14.65 -38.35 26.47
C PHE A 169 15.86 -39.26 26.23
N GLY A 170 16.72 -38.86 25.29
CA GLY A 170 17.94 -39.60 24.95
C GLY A 170 18.74 -38.92 23.83
N LYS A 171 19.91 -39.50 23.50
CA LYS A 171 20.67 -39.14 22.30
C LYS A 171 20.15 -39.95 21.11
N PHE A 172 19.74 -39.28 20.05
CA PHE A 172 19.21 -39.90 18.83
C PHE A 172 20.34 -40.06 17.79
N GLU A 173 21.30 -40.95 18.05
CA GLU A 173 22.39 -41.29 17.10
C GLU A 173 21.95 -42.45 16.19
N GLY A 174 22.10 -42.33 14.86
CA GLY A 174 21.71 -43.37 13.88
C GLY A 174 20.38 -43.15 13.12
N LYS A 175 20.21 -41.98 12.47
CA LYS A 175 19.03 -41.68 11.63
C LYS A 175 18.96 -42.64 10.42
N GLY A 176 18.07 -43.63 10.50
CA GLY A 176 17.76 -44.53 9.39
C GLY A 176 17.40 -45.96 9.78
N SER A 177 17.69 -46.38 11.02
CA SER A 177 17.33 -47.73 11.46
C SER A 177 15.82 -47.89 11.72
N SER A 178 15.25 -48.99 11.22
CA SER A 178 13.90 -49.48 11.53
C SER A 178 13.85 -50.31 12.82
N ASP A 179 14.96 -50.49 13.51
CA ASP A 179 15.04 -51.31 14.71
C ASP A 179 14.25 -50.66 15.86
N LEU A 180 13.48 -51.49 16.57
CA LEU A 180 12.76 -51.10 17.77
C LEU A 180 13.78 -50.83 18.88
N VAL A 181 13.87 -49.59 19.35
CA VAL A 181 14.73 -49.31 20.50
C VAL A 181 14.09 -49.86 21.76
N SER A 182 14.82 -50.75 22.42
CA SER A 182 14.50 -51.24 23.75
C SER A 182 14.53 -50.09 24.75
N ALA A 183 13.50 -50.00 25.60
CA ALA A 183 13.34 -49.04 26.69
C ALA A 183 14.54 -48.98 27.69
N ASN A 184 15.51 -49.89 27.58
CA ASN A 184 16.69 -49.94 28.44
C ASN A 184 17.78 -48.88 28.09
N GLN A 185 17.60 -48.08 27.02
CA GLN A 185 18.57 -47.03 26.62
C GLN A 185 18.02 -45.59 26.63
N MET A 186 16.71 -45.39 26.73
CA MET A 186 16.08 -44.05 26.67
C MET A 186 15.02 -43.88 27.76
N LEU A 187 14.90 -42.68 28.33
CA LEU A 187 13.85 -42.37 29.30
C LEU A 187 12.56 -42.05 28.54
N VAL A 188 11.54 -42.89 28.70
CA VAL A 188 10.22 -42.71 28.08
C VAL A 188 9.19 -42.42 29.16
N VAL A 189 8.49 -41.30 29.05
CA VAL A 189 7.43 -40.89 29.98
C VAL A 189 6.14 -40.64 29.23
N LYS A 190 5.00 -40.96 29.84
CA LYS A 190 3.70 -40.65 29.25
C LYS A 190 3.46 -39.14 29.24
N ALA A 191 3.11 -38.59 28.09
CA ALA A 191 2.79 -37.18 27.93
C ALA A 191 1.33 -36.90 28.29
N SER A 192 1.03 -35.73 28.84
CA SER A 192 -0.34 -35.23 28.96
C SER A 192 -0.60 -34.11 27.96
N VAL A 193 -1.70 -34.20 27.21
CA VAL A 193 -2.09 -33.19 26.22
C VAL A 193 -3.27 -32.40 26.74
N ARG A 194 -3.18 -31.07 26.70
CA ARG A 194 -4.23 -30.16 27.12
C ARG A 194 -4.43 -29.05 26.10
N ASP A 195 -5.66 -28.89 25.63
CA ASP A 195 -6.02 -27.80 24.72
C ASP A 195 -5.87 -26.46 25.46
N LEU A 196 -5.26 -25.48 24.78
CA LEU A 196 -5.32 -24.09 25.21
C LEU A 196 -6.75 -23.60 24.98
N ASN A 197 -7.22 -22.67 25.81
CA ASN A 197 -8.62 -22.23 25.82
C ASN A 197 -8.99 -21.34 24.61
N ASP A 198 -8.81 -21.85 23.39
CA ASP A 198 -9.07 -21.18 22.10
C ASP A 198 -10.43 -21.63 21.54
N ASP A 199 -11.53 -21.07 22.06
CA ASP A 199 -12.88 -21.46 21.68
C ASP A 199 -13.43 -20.65 20.49
N HIS A 200 -13.14 -21.15 19.28
CA HIS A 200 -13.63 -20.61 18.02
C HIS A 200 -14.33 -21.65 17.15
N GLY A 201 -14.52 -22.88 17.64
CA GLY A 201 -15.13 -23.97 16.87
C GLY A 201 -14.38 -24.39 15.60
N LEU A 202 -13.10 -23.99 15.46
CA LEU A 202 -12.29 -24.30 14.27
C LEU A 202 -11.67 -25.70 14.35
N GLU A 203 -11.30 -26.24 13.18
CA GLU A 203 -10.78 -27.61 12.99
C GLU A 203 -9.52 -27.88 13.81
N PHE A 204 -8.64 -26.89 13.98
CA PHE A 204 -7.43 -27.00 14.79
C PHE A 204 -7.49 -26.10 16.03
N THR A 205 -6.75 -26.50 17.06
CA THR A 205 -6.56 -25.75 18.30
C THR A 205 -5.10 -25.82 18.76
N ALA A 206 -4.66 -24.79 19.50
CA ALA A 206 -3.36 -24.82 20.14
C ALA A 206 -3.43 -25.70 21.42
N ALA A 207 -2.32 -26.34 21.77
CA ALA A 207 -2.26 -27.26 22.91
C ALA A 207 -0.90 -27.22 23.63
N TYR A 208 -0.94 -27.52 24.92
CA TYR A 208 0.22 -27.93 25.69
C TYR A 208 0.37 -29.44 25.67
N ILE A 209 1.59 -29.90 25.41
CA ILE A 209 2.00 -31.26 25.71
C ILE A 209 2.99 -31.17 26.88
N THR A 210 2.66 -31.79 27.99
CA THR A 210 3.48 -31.78 29.21
C THR A 210 4.13 -33.15 29.37
N CYS A 211 5.46 -33.15 29.49
CA CYS A 211 6.27 -34.33 29.75
C CYS A 211 6.80 -34.27 31.19
N PRO A 212 6.32 -35.09 32.12
CA PRO A 212 6.83 -35.09 33.49
C PRO A 212 8.24 -35.65 33.56
N LEU A 213 9.13 -34.99 34.31
CA LEU A 213 10.48 -35.49 34.56
C LEU A 213 10.50 -36.39 35.82
N PRO A 214 11.19 -37.55 35.81
CA PRO A 214 11.31 -38.41 36.98
C PRO A 214 12.03 -37.69 38.13
N ARG A 215 11.55 -37.86 39.37
CA ARG A 215 12.19 -37.30 40.58
C ARG A 215 13.38 -38.14 41.08
N SER A 216 13.56 -39.37 40.57
CA SER A 216 14.69 -40.28 40.82
C SER A 216 14.65 -41.44 39.80
N PRO A 217 15.78 -41.96 39.27
CA PRO A 217 15.73 -43.11 38.37
C PRO A 217 15.35 -44.39 39.13
N ALA A 218 14.60 -45.29 38.47
CA ALA A 218 14.40 -46.64 38.96
C ALA A 218 15.76 -47.38 39.03
N GLU A 219 16.00 -48.13 40.11
CA GLU A 219 17.19 -48.98 40.26
C GLU A 219 17.37 -49.86 39.02
N GLY A 220 18.49 -49.72 38.32
CA GLY A 220 18.84 -50.50 37.12
C GLY A 220 18.84 -49.75 35.78
N SER A 221 18.53 -48.46 35.72
CA SER A 221 18.69 -47.66 34.48
C SER A 221 20.08 -47.01 34.37
N HIS A 222 20.66 -46.95 33.16
CA HIS A 222 21.96 -46.29 32.90
C HIS A 222 22.03 -44.79 33.29
N LEU A 223 20.88 -44.15 33.58
CA LEU A 223 20.78 -42.79 34.13
C LEU A 223 21.23 -42.67 35.60
N ALA A 224 21.37 -43.78 36.32
CA ALA A 224 21.95 -43.80 37.67
C ALA A 224 23.44 -43.39 37.67
N ALA A 225 24.15 -43.56 36.54
CA ALA A 225 25.55 -43.17 36.40
C ALA A 225 25.77 -41.66 36.10
N SER A 226 24.71 -40.92 35.75
CA SER A 226 24.77 -39.46 35.51
C SER A 226 24.21 -38.62 36.66
N TYR A 227 23.69 -39.26 37.72
CA TYR A 227 23.36 -38.64 39.00
C TYR A 227 24.60 -38.64 39.89
N SER A 228 25.62 -37.85 39.54
CA SER A 228 26.63 -37.47 40.53
C SER A 228 26.10 -36.31 41.37
N ASP A 229 26.52 -36.27 42.63
CA ASP A 229 26.10 -35.43 43.76
C ASP A 229 26.25 -33.90 43.60
N ASP A 230 26.14 -33.37 42.38
CA ASP A 230 26.11 -31.94 42.08
C ASP A 230 24.78 -31.60 41.40
N SER A 231 24.21 -30.48 41.83
CA SER A 231 22.83 -29.98 41.65
C SER A 231 22.30 -29.79 40.20
N THR A 232 22.90 -30.40 39.18
CA THR A 232 22.54 -30.25 37.77
C THR A 232 22.06 -31.54 37.14
N LEU A 233 20.75 -31.62 36.87
CA LEU A 233 20.13 -32.67 36.06
C LEU A 233 20.70 -32.62 34.62
N HIS A 234 21.52 -33.59 34.22
CA HIS A 234 22.04 -33.72 32.85
C HIS A 234 20.96 -34.24 31.90
N LEU A 235 19.96 -33.39 31.59
CA LEU A 235 18.97 -33.68 30.56
C LEU A 235 19.61 -33.63 29.16
N PRO A 236 19.21 -34.52 28.24
CA PRO A 236 19.63 -34.42 26.86
C PRO A 236 19.14 -33.08 26.25
N PRO A 237 19.88 -32.51 25.28
CA PRO A 237 19.57 -31.21 24.67
C PRO A 237 18.30 -31.25 23.80
N THR A 238 17.65 -32.41 23.69
CA THR A 238 16.47 -32.63 22.85
C THR A 238 15.45 -33.51 23.55
N VAL A 239 14.17 -33.25 23.30
CA VAL A 239 13.05 -34.12 23.65
C VAL A 239 12.44 -34.70 22.38
N GLY A 240 12.16 -36.00 22.38
CA GLY A 240 11.45 -36.72 21.33
C GLY A 240 9.97 -36.91 21.66
N LEU A 241 9.11 -37.03 20.65
CA LEU A 241 7.71 -37.44 20.79
C LEU A 241 7.38 -38.65 19.92
N ALA A 242 6.64 -39.61 20.50
CA ALA A 242 6.17 -40.86 19.85
C ALA A 242 4.72 -41.21 20.26
N ILE A 243 3.98 -41.93 19.41
CA ILE A 243 2.57 -42.33 19.61
C ILE A 243 2.43 -43.77 20.19
N SER A 244 3.56 -44.41 20.50
CA SER A 244 3.60 -45.71 21.18
C SER A 244 4.74 -45.73 22.20
N ASP A 245 4.65 -46.64 23.17
CA ASP A 245 5.73 -46.99 24.11
C ASP A 245 6.80 -47.87 23.44
N LYS A 246 6.50 -48.44 22.26
CA LYS A 246 7.44 -49.11 21.36
C LYS A 246 7.44 -48.42 20.01
N PHE A 247 8.52 -47.74 19.69
CA PHE A 247 8.61 -46.92 18.48
C PHE A 247 9.94 -47.17 17.76
N PRO A 248 9.95 -47.17 16.41
CA PRO A 248 11.20 -47.11 15.68
C PRO A 248 11.82 -45.70 15.85
N LEU A 249 13.15 -45.59 15.92
CA LEU A 249 13.83 -44.29 16.09
C LEU A 249 13.44 -43.28 15.01
N ASN A 250 13.16 -43.76 13.81
CA ASN A 250 12.70 -42.91 12.73
C ASN A 250 11.31 -42.31 12.99
N ALA A 251 10.48 -42.83 13.89
CA ALA A 251 9.14 -42.30 14.22
C ALA A 251 9.17 -41.13 15.21
N VAL A 252 10.30 -40.88 15.88
CA VAL A 252 10.43 -39.86 16.91
C VAL A 252 10.60 -38.47 16.29
N VAL A 253 9.76 -37.52 16.71
CA VAL A 253 9.97 -36.10 16.41
C VAL A 253 10.80 -35.47 17.50
N GLU A 254 12.04 -35.11 17.16
CA GLU A 254 12.96 -34.43 18.06
C GLU A 254 12.69 -32.92 18.07
N LEU A 255 12.74 -32.29 19.25
CA LEU A 255 12.72 -30.85 19.46
C LEU A 255 13.91 -30.45 20.34
N PRO A 256 14.62 -29.34 20.03
CA PRO A 256 15.63 -28.81 20.94
C PRO A 256 14.96 -28.34 22.24
N LEU A 257 15.52 -28.75 23.37
CA LEU A 257 15.05 -28.35 24.69
C LEU A 257 15.61 -26.96 25.02
N LEU A 258 14.72 -25.98 25.17
CA LEU A 258 15.09 -24.63 25.55
C LEU A 258 15.19 -24.55 27.07
N VAL A 259 16.42 -24.41 27.57
CA VAL A 259 16.71 -24.30 29.01
C VAL A 259 16.74 -22.82 29.46
N PRO A 260 16.22 -22.51 30.66
CA PRO A 260 16.21 -21.16 31.22
C PRO A 260 17.59 -20.47 31.26
N ASN A 261 18.61 -21.20 31.74
CA ASN A 261 19.97 -20.70 31.95
C ASN A 261 20.91 -21.24 30.87
N GLY A 262 20.95 -20.61 29.70
CA GLY A 262 21.87 -21.00 28.64
C GLY A 262 23.30 -20.61 28.95
N ARG A 263 24.09 -21.51 29.58
CA ARG A 263 25.55 -21.51 29.35
C ARG A 263 25.75 -21.82 27.86
N CYS A 264 26.55 -21.02 27.16
CA CYS A 264 27.05 -21.39 25.85
C CYS A 264 27.73 -22.76 25.97
N PHE A 265 27.22 -23.77 25.28
CA PHE A 265 27.89 -25.06 25.17
C PHE A 265 29.13 -24.85 24.29
N HIS A 266 30.28 -24.59 24.90
CA HIS A 266 31.56 -24.85 24.24
C HIS A 266 31.71 -26.37 24.17
N GLU A 267 31.48 -26.94 22.99
CA GLU A 267 32.04 -28.24 22.67
C GLU A 267 33.57 -28.06 22.73
N LYS A 268 34.20 -28.56 23.80
CA LYS A 268 35.67 -28.64 23.88
C LYS A 268 36.11 -29.59 22.77
N VAL A 269 36.41 -29.04 21.60
CA VAL A 269 37.24 -29.72 20.62
C VAL A 269 38.60 -29.90 21.28
N THR A 270 38.93 -31.14 21.59
CA THR A 270 40.26 -31.53 22.05
C THR A 270 41.24 -31.19 20.92
N PRO A 271 42.31 -30.41 21.16
CA PRO A 271 43.27 -30.08 20.11
C PRO A 271 43.99 -31.37 19.72
N THR A 272 43.84 -31.80 18.48
CA THR A 272 44.83 -32.70 17.87
C THR A 272 46.15 -31.94 17.76
N ALA A 273 47.23 -32.62 18.14
CA ALA A 273 48.56 -32.06 18.20
C ALA A 273 49.09 -31.68 16.82
N ALA A 274 48.87 -30.43 16.41
CA ALA A 274 49.74 -29.65 15.52
C ALA A 274 49.11 -28.26 15.32
N GLU A 275 49.72 -27.26 15.96
CA GLU A 275 49.78 -25.83 15.61
C GLU A 275 49.74 -24.96 16.87
N SER A 276 50.94 -24.77 17.42
CA SER A 276 51.25 -23.78 18.43
C SER A 276 51.26 -22.37 17.83
N SER A 277 50.80 -21.42 18.64
CA SER A 277 51.05 -19.97 18.57
C SER A 277 50.22 -19.14 17.59
N LYS A 278 49.03 -18.73 18.06
CA LYS A 278 48.51 -17.36 17.94
C LYS A 278 47.38 -17.19 18.96
N SER A 279 47.59 -16.34 19.95
CA SER A 279 46.54 -15.90 20.88
C SER A 279 45.53 -15.07 20.11
N ILE A 280 44.43 -15.69 19.70
CA ILE A 280 43.25 -14.97 19.21
C ILE A 280 42.58 -14.39 20.46
N ALA A 281 42.64 -13.06 20.57
CA ALA A 281 41.90 -12.31 21.57
C ALA A 281 40.41 -12.67 21.47
N SER A 282 39.80 -12.98 22.61
CA SER A 282 38.38 -13.29 22.73
C SER A 282 37.52 -12.19 22.13
N GLU A 283 36.89 -12.47 20.98
CA GLU A 283 35.79 -11.65 20.48
C GLU A 283 34.63 -11.76 21.47
N ASN A 284 34.30 -10.62 22.07
CA ASN A 284 33.16 -10.44 22.97
C ASN A 284 31.85 -10.79 22.26
N CYS A 285 31.33 -12.00 22.43
CA CYS A 285 29.89 -12.20 22.39
C CYS A 285 29.29 -11.36 23.53
N ARG A 286 28.49 -10.33 23.22
CA ARG A 286 27.64 -9.71 24.25
C ARG A 286 26.74 -10.79 24.85
N ASP A 287 26.81 -10.93 26.16
CA ASP A 287 26.30 -12.06 26.92
C ASP A 287 24.76 -12.23 26.80
N PRO A 288 24.24 -13.38 26.31
CA PRO A 288 22.81 -13.70 26.30
C PRO A 288 22.16 -13.87 27.70
N GLN A 289 22.90 -13.63 28.79
CA GLN A 289 22.51 -13.95 30.18
C GLN A 289 21.66 -12.89 30.92
N HIS A 290 21.35 -11.72 30.35
CA HIS A 290 20.66 -10.68 31.13
C HIS A 290 19.12 -10.78 31.07
N GLU A 291 18.49 -10.94 32.24
CA GLU A 291 17.05 -10.71 32.43
C GLU A 291 16.72 -9.27 31.99
N VAL A 292 15.76 -9.10 31.08
CA VAL A 292 15.32 -7.76 30.65
C VAL A 292 14.13 -7.31 31.47
N GLU A 293 13.98 -6.00 31.67
CA GLU A 293 12.89 -5.49 32.48
C GLU A 293 11.51 -5.76 31.86
N PHE A 294 11.37 -5.53 30.55
CA PHE A 294 10.11 -5.71 29.82
C PHE A 294 10.32 -6.40 28.48
N THR A 295 9.57 -7.47 28.25
CA THR A 295 9.41 -8.12 26.94
C THR A 295 7.98 -7.92 26.42
N GLU A 296 7.86 -7.42 25.19
CA GLU A 296 6.58 -7.31 24.49
C GLU A 296 6.49 -8.35 23.37
N CYS A 297 5.43 -9.15 23.41
CA CYS A 297 5.16 -10.21 22.43
C CYS A 297 4.03 -9.78 21.48
N LEU A 298 4.29 -9.83 20.18
CA LEU A 298 3.34 -9.49 19.13
C LEU A 298 2.79 -10.75 18.45
N PRO A 299 1.56 -10.72 17.91
CA PRO A 299 1.00 -11.83 17.14
C PRO A 299 1.77 -12.06 15.83
N ALA A 300 1.51 -13.20 15.20
CA ALA A 300 2.14 -13.54 13.93
C ALA A 300 1.79 -12.57 12.80
N LEU A 301 2.80 -12.04 12.13
CA LEU A 301 2.67 -11.25 10.90
C LEU A 301 2.40 -12.19 9.73
N HIS A 302 1.34 -11.92 8.97
CA HIS A 302 0.80 -12.84 7.97
C HIS A 302 0.26 -12.12 6.73
N SER A 303 -0.23 -12.89 5.75
CA SER A 303 -0.88 -12.36 4.53
C SER A 303 -0.04 -11.33 3.77
N LYS A 304 1.29 -11.55 3.67
CA LYS A 304 2.25 -10.61 3.07
C LYS A 304 2.19 -9.23 3.72
N PHE A 305 2.12 -9.19 5.05
CA PHE A 305 2.03 -7.95 5.81
C PHE A 305 3.11 -6.96 5.36
N SER A 306 2.70 -5.74 5.00
CA SER A 306 3.54 -4.78 4.28
C SER A 306 3.66 -3.41 4.94
N ASP A 307 3.03 -3.19 6.10
CA ASP A 307 3.02 -1.89 6.78
C ASP A 307 4.28 -1.71 7.65
N ALA A 308 5.38 -1.35 7.01
CA ALA A 308 6.66 -1.10 7.66
C ALA A 308 6.59 0.06 8.68
N ALA A 309 5.78 1.09 8.40
CA ALA A 309 5.59 2.22 9.30
C ALA A 309 4.93 1.83 10.61
N GLN A 310 3.92 0.96 10.57
CA GLN A 310 3.31 0.43 11.79
C GLN A 310 4.28 -0.40 12.64
N VAL A 311 5.20 -1.14 12.01
CA VAL A 311 6.24 -1.91 12.73
C VAL A 311 7.24 -0.98 13.41
N VAL A 312 7.72 0.05 12.71
CA VAL A 312 8.63 1.05 13.28
C VAL A 312 7.95 1.82 14.41
N GLU A 313 6.71 2.29 14.21
CA GLU A 313 5.91 2.96 15.25
C GLU A 313 5.77 2.09 16.50
N LYS A 314 5.45 0.80 16.33
CA LYS A 314 5.32 -0.14 17.44
C LYS A 314 6.62 -0.26 18.23
N ILE A 315 7.74 -0.52 17.55
CA ILE A 315 9.05 -0.70 18.20
C ILE A 315 9.48 0.57 18.93
N GLU A 316 9.39 1.74 18.29
CA GLU A 316 9.85 3.00 18.87
C GLU A 316 8.95 3.50 20.00
N MET A 317 7.63 3.31 19.91
CA MET A 317 6.75 3.65 21.04
C MET A 317 7.02 2.73 22.23
N SER A 318 7.18 1.43 22.00
CA SER A 318 7.47 0.47 23.06
C SER A 318 8.82 0.76 23.74
N ARG A 319 9.83 1.18 22.96
CA ARG A 319 11.11 1.67 23.50
C ARG A 319 10.90 2.84 24.47
N LEU A 320 10.09 3.83 24.11
CA LEU A 320 9.82 4.99 24.97
C LEU A 320 9.09 4.63 26.26
N LEU A 321 8.28 3.56 26.23
CA LEU A 321 7.58 3.02 27.40
C LEU A 321 8.49 2.20 28.33
N GLY A 322 9.71 1.87 27.90
CA GLY A 322 10.71 1.11 28.65
C GLY A 322 10.93 -0.33 28.17
N VAL A 323 10.31 -0.73 27.06
CA VAL A 323 10.49 -2.09 26.51
C VAL A 323 11.93 -2.32 26.07
N ARG A 324 12.48 -3.47 26.47
CA ARG A 324 13.85 -3.87 26.15
C ARG A 324 13.92 -5.01 25.14
N ARG A 325 12.83 -5.76 24.97
CA ARG A 325 12.71 -6.83 23.97
C ARG A 325 11.35 -6.79 23.29
N VAL A 326 11.32 -6.85 21.97
CA VAL A 326 10.10 -6.98 21.15
C VAL A 326 10.20 -8.25 20.31
N VAL A 327 9.18 -9.10 20.38
CA VAL A 327 9.17 -10.41 19.73
C VAL A 327 8.09 -10.47 18.65
N PHE A 328 8.50 -10.78 17.43
CA PHE A 328 7.65 -10.97 16.25
C PHE A 328 7.66 -12.43 15.81
N TYR A 329 6.55 -12.89 15.25
CA TYR A 329 6.45 -14.18 14.56
C TYR A 329 6.21 -13.94 13.07
N ASN A 330 7.07 -14.47 12.20
CA ASN A 330 7.01 -14.28 10.75
C ASN A 330 6.35 -15.49 10.07
N ASN A 331 5.05 -15.38 9.79
CA ASN A 331 4.36 -16.30 8.89
C ASN A 331 4.45 -15.83 7.43
N SER A 332 4.22 -14.55 7.15
CA SER A 332 4.34 -13.96 5.80
C SER A 332 4.39 -12.43 5.85
N ILE A 333 5.54 -11.86 5.49
CA ILE A 333 5.83 -10.41 5.46
C ILE A 333 6.37 -9.98 4.09
N SER A 334 6.30 -8.68 3.77
CA SER A 334 6.93 -8.11 2.57
C SER A 334 8.43 -7.88 2.75
N ASP A 335 9.16 -7.71 1.63
CA ASP A 335 10.59 -7.38 1.63
C ASP A 335 10.90 -6.09 2.40
N ASN A 336 9.97 -5.14 2.40
CA ASN A 336 10.13 -3.88 3.12
C ASN A 336 10.07 -4.08 4.64
N VAL A 337 9.12 -4.88 5.13
CA VAL A 337 9.01 -5.21 6.56
C VAL A 337 10.20 -6.07 7.00
N ASP A 338 10.63 -7.03 6.17
CA ASP A 338 11.83 -7.83 6.43
C ASP A 338 13.10 -6.96 6.53
N ALA A 339 13.25 -5.96 5.65
CA ALA A 339 14.37 -5.03 5.70
C ALA A 339 14.40 -4.21 7.01
N VAL A 340 13.25 -3.70 7.48
CA VAL A 340 13.15 -2.98 8.76
C VAL A 340 13.54 -3.87 9.93
N LEU A 341 12.96 -5.07 10.02
CA LEU A 341 13.23 -5.98 11.12
C LEU A 341 14.70 -6.42 11.16
N ARG A 342 15.31 -6.70 10.00
CA ARG A 342 16.75 -7.01 9.89
C ARG A 342 17.64 -5.87 10.33
N MET A 343 17.27 -4.63 10.03
CA MET A 343 18.02 -3.46 10.52
C MET A 343 18.03 -3.44 12.05
N TYR A 344 16.88 -3.59 12.71
CA TYR A 344 16.83 -3.63 14.18
C TYR A 344 17.63 -4.79 14.79
N ILE A 345 17.51 -6.00 14.21
CA ILE A 345 18.28 -7.17 14.64
C ILE A 345 19.78 -6.88 14.55
N LYS A 346 20.23 -6.31 13.42
CA LYS A 346 21.63 -5.96 13.18
C LYS A 346 22.13 -4.89 14.15
N ASP A 347 21.36 -3.82 14.35
CA ASP A 347 21.70 -2.71 15.24
C ASP A 347 21.88 -3.19 16.69
N TRP A 348 21.05 -4.13 17.15
CA TRP A 348 21.20 -4.75 18.46
C TRP A 348 22.41 -5.69 18.53
N ALA A 349 22.61 -6.56 17.54
CA ALA A 349 23.72 -7.52 17.52
C ALA A 349 25.09 -6.85 17.50
N GLU A 350 25.22 -5.74 16.75
CA GLU A 350 26.42 -4.89 16.72
C GLU A 350 26.49 -3.94 17.91
N GLY A 351 25.40 -3.88 18.69
CA GLY A 351 25.37 -3.15 19.93
C GLY A 351 25.25 -1.65 19.81
N ARG A 352 24.78 -1.18 18.65
CA ARG A 352 24.41 0.21 18.34
C ARG A 352 23.12 0.62 19.04
N GLU A 353 22.27 -0.36 19.35
CA GLU A 353 20.98 -0.17 20.02
C GLU A 353 20.82 -1.13 21.21
N SER A 354 20.03 -0.72 22.22
CA SER A 354 19.82 -1.48 23.46
C SER A 354 18.50 -2.28 23.50
N LEU A 355 17.58 -2.04 22.56
CA LEU A 355 16.34 -2.80 22.43
C LEU A 355 16.59 -3.99 21.49
N GLU A 356 16.29 -5.18 21.98
CA GLU A 356 16.39 -6.43 21.24
C GLU A 356 15.11 -6.66 20.41
N VAL A 357 15.24 -6.78 19.09
CA VAL A 357 14.14 -7.23 18.22
C VAL A 357 14.38 -8.68 17.84
N VAL A 358 13.44 -9.56 18.17
CA VAL A 358 13.50 -10.99 17.84
C VAL A 358 12.43 -11.33 16.82
N VAL A 359 12.80 -12.03 15.75
CA VAL A 359 11.87 -12.52 14.72
C VAL A 359 11.95 -14.04 14.65
N LEU A 360 10.86 -14.71 15.01
CA LEU A 360 10.76 -16.16 15.00
C LEU A 360 10.07 -16.65 13.72
N PRO A 361 10.57 -17.70 13.05
CA PRO A 361 9.87 -18.31 11.91
C PRO A 361 8.54 -18.92 12.34
N TRP A 362 7.45 -18.63 11.63
CA TRP A 362 6.10 -19.08 12.03
C TRP A 362 5.31 -19.58 10.83
N LYS A 363 5.88 -20.53 10.08
CA LYS A 363 5.21 -21.12 8.91
C LYS A 363 4.22 -22.19 9.37
N LEU A 364 2.93 -21.91 9.24
CA LEU A 364 1.91 -22.89 9.59
C LEU A 364 2.03 -24.14 8.68
N PRO A 365 1.84 -25.35 9.23
CA PRO A 365 1.83 -26.57 8.43
C PRO A 365 0.77 -26.51 7.33
N SER A 366 1.05 -27.07 6.15
CA SER A 366 0.12 -27.03 5.01
C SER A 366 -1.26 -27.65 5.30
N ALA A 367 -1.32 -28.63 6.22
CA ALA A 367 -2.56 -29.24 6.69
C ALA A 367 -3.42 -28.25 7.52
N VAL A 368 -2.77 -27.32 8.21
CA VAL A 368 -3.40 -26.23 8.98
C VAL A 368 -3.57 -25.02 8.04
N SER A 369 -4.47 -25.15 7.06
CA SER A 369 -4.73 -24.09 6.09
C SER A 369 -5.31 -22.83 6.76
N LEU A 370 -5.28 -21.71 6.04
CA LEU A 370 -5.89 -20.45 6.47
C LEU A 370 -7.37 -20.66 6.83
N GLY A 371 -7.78 -20.20 8.01
CA GLY A 371 -9.16 -20.33 8.53
C GLY A 371 -9.43 -21.61 9.33
N LYS A 372 -8.52 -22.59 9.33
CA LYS A 372 -8.67 -23.82 10.16
C LYS A 372 -8.17 -23.67 11.60
N ILE A 373 -7.37 -22.64 11.86
CA ILE A 373 -6.94 -22.25 13.20
C ILE A 373 -7.13 -20.75 13.36
N HIS A 374 -7.48 -20.32 14.57
CA HIS A 374 -7.79 -18.93 14.84
C HIS A 374 -6.53 -18.06 14.74
N ASN A 375 -6.65 -16.92 14.04
CA ASN A 375 -5.61 -15.89 13.88
C ASN A 375 -4.20 -16.44 13.69
N PHE A 376 -4.04 -17.39 12.78
CA PHE A 376 -2.74 -17.97 12.43
C PHE A 376 -2.00 -18.64 13.61
N GLY A 377 -2.74 -19.26 14.54
CA GLY A 377 -2.18 -19.90 15.72
C GLY A 377 -1.76 -18.91 16.79
N GLN A 378 -2.46 -17.78 16.90
CA GLN A 378 -2.17 -16.71 17.87
C GLN A 378 -1.99 -17.24 19.31
N MET A 379 -2.82 -18.19 19.73
CA MET A 379 -2.74 -18.77 21.07
C MET A 379 -1.46 -19.59 21.30
N ALA A 380 -0.97 -20.29 20.27
CA ALA A 380 0.31 -20.98 20.33
C ALA A 380 1.48 -19.98 20.38
N ALA A 381 1.43 -18.90 19.60
CA ALA A 381 2.48 -17.87 19.57
C ALA A 381 2.57 -17.09 20.90
N ILE A 382 1.43 -16.76 21.52
CA ILE A 382 1.37 -16.10 22.82
C ILE A 382 2.07 -16.97 23.88
N ASN A 383 1.73 -18.26 23.94
CA ASN A 383 2.29 -19.14 24.97
C ASN A 383 3.73 -19.59 24.65
N ASP A 384 4.13 -19.69 23.38
CA ASP A 384 5.55 -19.83 23.02
C ASP A 384 6.37 -18.66 23.56
N CYS A 385 5.89 -17.42 23.38
CA CYS A 385 6.62 -16.24 23.82
C CYS A 385 6.73 -16.21 25.35
N LEU A 386 5.62 -16.49 26.05
CA LEU A 386 5.56 -16.60 27.51
C LEU A 386 6.64 -17.54 28.03
N HIS A 387 6.67 -18.78 27.55
CA HIS A 387 7.59 -19.80 28.05
C HIS A 387 9.04 -19.55 27.64
N ARG A 388 9.26 -19.02 26.44
CA ARG A 388 10.60 -18.69 25.92
C ARG A 388 11.32 -17.63 26.74
N TYR A 389 10.58 -16.64 27.23
CA TYR A 389 11.16 -15.51 27.96
C TYR A 389 10.72 -15.43 29.43
N ARG A 390 10.10 -16.50 29.95
CA ARG A 390 9.64 -16.62 31.34
C ARG A 390 10.72 -16.25 32.35
N GLU A 391 11.91 -16.83 32.17
CA GLU A 391 13.04 -16.64 33.08
C GLU A 391 14.00 -15.53 32.63
N ARG A 392 13.67 -14.83 31.53
CA ARG A 392 14.51 -13.79 30.92
C ARG A 392 13.83 -12.43 30.85
N SER A 393 12.68 -12.29 31.49
CA SER A 393 11.92 -11.05 31.55
C SER A 393 11.37 -10.86 32.95
N LYS A 394 11.55 -9.68 33.52
CA LYS A 394 10.92 -9.31 34.79
C LYS A 394 9.41 -9.11 34.62
N PHE A 395 9.01 -8.48 33.52
CA PHE A 395 7.61 -8.31 33.14
C PHE A 395 7.40 -8.60 31.66
N MET A 396 6.20 -9.06 31.31
CA MET A 396 5.80 -9.34 29.93
C MET A 396 4.45 -8.72 29.59
N THR A 397 4.27 -8.35 28.32
CA THR A 397 2.96 -7.96 27.79
C THR A 397 2.73 -8.53 26.40
N PHE A 398 1.45 -8.67 26.04
CA PHE A 398 0.99 -9.29 24.80
C PHE A 398 -0.02 -8.35 24.18
N ALA A 399 0.39 -7.64 23.13
CA ALA A 399 -0.41 -6.63 22.46
C ALA A 399 -0.30 -6.81 20.95
N SER A 400 -1.30 -6.35 20.20
CA SER A 400 -1.22 -6.29 18.75
C SER A 400 -0.40 -5.07 18.28
N LEU A 401 -0.11 -5.01 16.97
CA LEU A 401 0.65 -3.92 16.36
C LEU A 401 0.01 -2.54 16.54
N ASN A 402 -1.32 -2.47 16.65
CA ASN A 402 -2.08 -1.23 16.77
C ASN A 402 -2.59 -0.95 18.20
N GLU A 403 -2.15 -1.74 19.18
CA GLU A 403 -2.49 -1.59 20.59
C GLU A 403 -1.26 -1.18 21.40
N HIS A 404 -1.39 -0.11 22.18
CA HIS A 404 -0.34 0.39 23.07
C HIS A 404 -0.89 0.53 24.50
N ILE A 405 -0.18 -0.01 25.49
CA ILE A 405 -0.54 0.19 26.91
C ILE A 405 0.09 1.50 27.37
N ILE A 406 -0.74 2.54 27.54
CA ILE A 406 -0.31 3.89 27.87
C ILE A 406 -0.52 4.15 29.37
N PRO A 407 0.56 4.25 30.18
CA PRO A 407 0.46 4.80 31.53
C PRO A 407 0.14 6.30 31.39
N ARG A 408 -0.90 6.77 32.08
CA ARG A 408 -1.35 8.17 32.03
C ARG A 408 -0.84 8.98 33.22
N SER A 409 -0.67 8.33 34.37
CA SER A 409 -0.13 8.97 35.58
C SER A 409 1.40 9.07 35.60
N HIS A 410 2.10 8.33 34.73
CA HIS A 410 3.57 8.25 34.68
C HIS A 410 4.06 8.10 33.23
N LYS A 411 5.35 8.40 32.97
CA LYS A 411 5.90 8.40 31.59
C LYS A 411 6.39 7.03 31.10
N THR A 412 6.64 6.08 32.01
CA THR A 412 7.20 4.75 31.69
C THR A 412 6.48 3.65 32.48
N TRP A 413 6.53 2.41 31.98
CA TRP A 413 5.96 1.27 32.70
C TRP A 413 6.67 1.00 34.03
N SER A 414 8.00 1.17 34.11
CA SER A 414 8.75 1.02 35.37
C SER A 414 8.22 1.94 36.47
N GLN A 415 8.08 3.23 36.16
CA GLN A 415 7.59 4.22 37.12
C GLN A 415 6.19 3.88 37.60
N PHE A 416 5.30 3.53 36.68
CA PHE A 416 3.93 3.15 36.99
C PHE A 416 3.86 1.88 37.85
N ILE A 417 4.58 0.82 37.47
CA ILE A 417 4.55 -0.45 38.19
C ILE A 417 5.17 -0.32 39.57
N ASN A 418 6.26 0.45 39.73
CA ASN A 418 6.84 0.71 41.04
C ASN A 418 5.84 1.45 41.97
N HIS A 419 5.09 2.40 41.42
CA HIS A 419 4.02 3.08 42.16
C HIS A 419 2.92 2.09 42.60
N VAL A 420 2.44 1.24 41.69
CA VAL A 420 1.43 0.21 42.01
C VAL A 420 1.97 -0.80 43.02
N GLN A 421 3.22 -1.25 42.89
CA GLN A 421 3.84 -2.20 43.82
C GLN A 421 4.04 -1.60 45.22
N SER A 422 4.28 -0.28 45.32
CA SER A 422 4.39 0.41 46.61
C SER A 422 3.04 0.59 47.32
N SER A 423 1.98 0.87 46.55
CA SER A 423 0.63 1.14 47.08
C SER A 423 -0.22 -0.12 47.24
N SER A 424 0.06 -1.14 46.45
CA SER A 424 -0.62 -2.44 46.42
C SER A 424 0.42 -3.54 46.20
N PRO A 425 1.17 -3.96 47.24
CA PRO A 425 2.19 -5.00 47.12
C PRO A 425 1.61 -6.36 46.68
N GLY A 426 2.42 -7.16 45.99
CA GLY A 426 2.09 -8.55 45.64
C GLY A 426 1.19 -8.75 44.42
N GLN A 427 1.05 -7.72 43.57
CA GLN A 427 0.32 -7.82 42.30
C GLN A 427 1.20 -8.53 41.25
N SER A 428 0.67 -9.59 40.66
CA SER A 428 1.34 -10.41 39.64
C SER A 428 0.90 -10.06 38.22
N GLY A 429 -0.18 -9.30 38.07
CA GLY A 429 -0.62 -8.77 36.79
C GLY A 429 -1.34 -7.44 36.93
N LEU A 430 -1.12 -6.53 36.00
CA LEU A 430 -1.81 -5.24 35.87
C LEU A 430 -2.69 -5.29 34.63
N LEU A 431 -4.02 -5.16 34.82
CA LEU A 431 -5.02 -5.23 33.76
C LEU A 431 -5.47 -3.82 33.35
N PHE A 432 -5.30 -3.49 32.07
CA PHE A 432 -5.68 -2.20 31.50
C PHE A 432 -6.94 -2.35 30.64
N THR A 433 -7.89 -1.42 30.80
CA THR A 433 -9.08 -1.32 29.93
C THR A 433 -8.75 -0.61 28.63
N THR A 434 -9.54 -0.88 27.60
CA THR A 434 -9.23 -0.46 26.23
C THR A 434 -10.13 0.68 25.79
N THR A 435 -9.56 1.60 25.01
CA THR A 435 -10.30 2.60 24.25
C THR A 435 -9.87 2.61 22.79
N ILE A 436 -10.76 3.04 21.89
CA ILE A 436 -10.53 2.96 20.44
C ILE A 436 -10.39 4.35 19.84
N PHE A 437 -9.24 4.58 19.21
CA PHE A 437 -8.97 5.73 18.37
C PHE A 437 -9.37 5.44 16.92
N ARG A 438 -10.14 6.35 16.31
CA ARG A 438 -10.71 6.18 14.95
C ARG A 438 -9.99 7.07 13.94
N GLN A 439 -9.53 6.47 12.84
CA GLN A 439 -8.83 7.20 11.76
C GLN A 439 -9.70 8.25 11.04
N LYS A 440 -11.03 8.09 11.01
CA LYS A 440 -11.95 9.05 10.34
C LYS A 440 -12.11 10.38 11.07
N TRP A 441 -11.54 10.51 12.26
CA TRP A 441 -11.76 11.62 13.18
C TRP A 441 -10.44 12.31 13.45
N THR A 442 -9.91 12.98 12.43
CA THR A 442 -8.74 13.84 12.57
C THR A 442 -9.22 15.23 12.99
N GLN A 443 -8.80 15.70 14.16
CA GLN A 443 -8.70 17.13 14.39
C GLN A 443 -7.23 17.53 14.21
N PRO A 444 -6.88 18.26 13.14
CA PRO A 444 -5.66 19.03 13.11
C PRO A 444 -5.95 20.42 13.69
N ALA A 445 -5.57 20.66 14.94
CA ALA A 445 -4.72 21.80 15.29
C ALA A 445 -4.33 21.80 16.77
N GLN A 446 -3.05 21.59 17.01
CA GLN A 446 -2.24 22.64 17.63
C GLN A 446 -0.91 22.68 16.83
N ALA A 447 -0.93 23.48 15.76
CA ALA A 447 0.17 23.84 14.87
C ALA A 447 1.17 22.74 14.43
N CYS A 448 0.74 21.88 13.50
CA CYS A 448 1.62 21.26 12.49
C CYS A 448 2.55 20.10 12.90
N ARG A 449 1.98 18.93 13.22
CA ARG A 449 2.74 17.67 13.36
C ARG A 449 3.03 17.00 12.03
N GLY A 450 3.88 17.62 11.22
CA GLY A 450 4.34 17.07 9.93
C GLY A 450 4.99 15.67 10.03
N VAL A 451 5.48 15.30 11.21
CA VAL A 451 6.08 14.00 11.51
C VAL A 451 5.08 12.84 11.39
N ALA A 452 3.84 13.04 11.86
CA ALA A 452 2.85 11.97 11.92
C ALA A 452 2.47 11.52 10.50
N ASP A 453 2.25 12.49 9.61
CA ASP A 453 2.03 12.23 8.19
C ASP A 453 3.32 11.75 7.50
N MET A 454 4.47 12.36 7.78
CA MET A 454 5.78 11.97 7.21
C MET A 454 6.14 10.52 7.48
N TYR A 455 5.75 9.96 8.62
CA TYR A 455 6.11 8.61 9.03
C TYR A 455 4.90 7.67 9.16
N ARG A 456 3.72 8.10 8.69
CA ARG A 456 2.44 7.37 8.79
C ARG A 456 2.16 6.84 10.21
N SER A 457 2.43 7.67 11.20
CA SER A 457 2.32 7.32 12.60
C SER A 457 0.88 7.50 13.11
N ASN A 458 0.13 6.39 13.24
CA ASN A 458 -1.25 6.40 13.74
C ASN A 458 -1.33 7.00 15.15
N ILE A 459 -0.35 6.71 16.00
CA ILE A 459 -0.33 7.15 17.40
C ILE A 459 -0.17 8.68 17.52
N LEU A 460 0.51 9.30 16.55
CA LEU A 460 0.68 10.75 16.46
C LEU A 460 -0.42 11.44 15.63
N SER A 461 -1.06 10.72 14.70
CA SER A 461 -2.11 11.26 13.82
C SER A 461 -3.51 11.23 14.42
N TYR A 462 -3.85 10.22 15.23
CA TYR A 462 -5.23 10.02 15.71
C TYR A 462 -5.37 10.43 17.17
N THR A 463 -5.85 11.66 17.39
CA THR A 463 -6.12 12.24 18.72
C THR A 463 -7.57 12.09 19.17
N GLN A 464 -8.46 11.57 18.32
CA GLN A 464 -9.85 11.34 18.69
C GLN A 464 -10.14 9.86 18.91
N ARG A 465 -10.76 9.58 20.05
CA ARG A 465 -11.26 8.28 20.43
C ARG A 465 -12.76 8.31 20.64
N GLY A 466 -13.40 7.15 20.58
CA GLY A 466 -14.79 7.04 21.04
C GLY A 466 -14.91 7.32 22.53
N ASN A 467 -16.06 7.82 22.97
CA ASN A 467 -16.40 7.98 24.39
C ASN A 467 -16.69 6.63 25.09
N ASN A 468 -16.24 5.52 24.52
CA ASN A 468 -16.39 4.19 25.08
C ASN A 468 -15.05 3.70 25.63
N ILE A 469 -15.07 3.24 26.88
CA ILE A 469 -14.00 2.48 27.49
C ILE A 469 -14.56 1.10 27.79
N PHE A 470 -13.90 0.05 27.30
CA PHE A 470 -14.38 -1.32 27.46
C PHE A 470 -14.22 -1.77 28.91
N ARG A 471 -15.23 -2.49 29.41
CA ARG A 471 -15.18 -3.10 30.75
C ARG A 471 -13.97 -4.05 30.88
N PRO A 472 -13.42 -4.22 32.10
CA PRO A 472 -12.31 -5.14 32.34
C PRO A 472 -12.55 -6.54 31.75
N ARG A 473 -11.49 -7.13 31.19
CA ARG A 473 -11.46 -8.44 30.50
C ARG A 473 -12.14 -8.47 29.13
N VAL A 474 -12.74 -7.37 28.67
CA VAL A 474 -13.22 -7.22 27.28
C VAL A 474 -12.20 -6.41 26.49
N SER A 475 -11.51 -7.07 25.55
CA SER A 475 -10.45 -6.47 24.73
C SER A 475 -9.29 -5.86 25.54
N SER A 476 -9.21 -6.11 26.85
CA SER A 476 -8.16 -5.63 27.75
C SER A 476 -6.78 -6.18 27.36
N LYS A 477 -5.75 -5.60 27.96
CA LYS A 477 -4.37 -6.11 27.90
C LYS A 477 -3.75 -6.09 29.29
N MET A 478 -2.73 -6.93 29.49
CA MET A 478 -2.05 -7.04 30.78
C MET A 478 -0.54 -6.86 30.66
N ILE A 479 0.05 -6.27 31.69
CA ILE A 479 1.48 -6.42 32.01
C ILE A 479 1.56 -7.42 33.16
N VAL A 480 2.33 -8.50 33.01
CA VAL A 480 2.37 -9.62 33.96
C VAL A 480 3.78 -9.95 34.40
N ASP A 481 3.92 -10.47 35.62
CA ASP A 481 5.09 -11.24 36.04
C ASP A 481 5.00 -12.62 35.36
N PRO A 482 5.88 -12.94 34.39
CA PRO A 482 5.75 -14.17 33.63
C PRO A 482 6.00 -15.41 34.47
N LYS A 483 6.76 -15.33 35.58
CA LYS A 483 7.01 -16.45 36.50
C LYS A 483 5.74 -16.87 37.25
N LYS A 484 4.71 -16.01 37.24
CA LYS A 484 3.42 -16.24 37.88
C LYS A 484 2.32 -16.70 36.91
N VAL A 485 2.56 -16.70 35.59
CA VAL A 485 1.57 -17.05 34.57
C VAL A 485 1.82 -18.47 34.04
N GLU A 486 0.82 -19.35 34.11
CA GLU A 486 0.86 -20.69 33.50
C GLU A 486 0.34 -20.65 32.06
N GLU A 487 -0.74 -19.89 31.83
CA GLU A 487 -1.40 -19.81 30.54
C GLU A 487 -1.89 -18.39 30.27
N MET A 488 -1.40 -17.81 29.18
CA MET A 488 -1.76 -16.48 28.74
C MET A 488 -2.81 -16.54 27.64
N GLY A 489 -3.88 -15.75 27.78
CA GLY A 489 -4.89 -15.52 26.76
C GLY A 489 -4.66 -14.21 25.99
N VAL A 490 -5.46 -13.96 24.95
CA VAL A 490 -5.34 -12.75 24.10
C VAL A 490 -5.58 -11.44 24.87
N ASN A 491 -6.47 -11.46 25.86
CA ASN A 491 -6.87 -10.26 26.61
C ASN A 491 -6.32 -10.22 28.04
N PHE A 492 -6.14 -11.38 28.67
CA PHE A 492 -5.70 -11.52 30.05
C PHE A 492 -5.15 -12.93 30.28
N ALA A 493 -4.40 -13.12 31.37
CA ALA A 493 -3.93 -14.43 31.78
C ALA A 493 -5.09 -15.31 32.25
N TRP A 494 -5.28 -16.48 31.62
CA TRP A 494 -6.33 -17.42 32.00
C TRP A 494 -5.98 -18.24 33.23
N ARG A 495 -4.70 -18.58 33.39
CA ARG A 495 -4.17 -19.27 34.57
C ARG A 495 -2.92 -18.57 35.08
N MET A 496 -3.01 -18.06 36.29
CA MET A 496 -1.96 -17.29 36.94
C MET A 496 -2.05 -17.48 38.46
N SER A 497 -0.89 -17.54 39.10
CA SER A 497 -0.75 -17.46 40.55
C SER A 497 -0.59 -15.99 40.96
N GLY A 498 -1.19 -15.57 42.08
CA GLY A 498 -1.11 -14.19 42.55
C GLY A 498 -2.30 -13.30 42.14
N LYS A 499 -2.23 -12.02 42.50
CA LYS A 499 -3.35 -11.07 42.37
C LYS A 499 -3.25 -10.25 41.08
N THR A 500 -4.41 -9.86 40.55
CA THR A 500 -4.53 -8.92 39.44
C THR A 500 -4.98 -7.55 39.96
N TYR A 501 -4.24 -6.51 39.60
CA TYR A 501 -4.63 -5.13 39.82
C TYR A 501 -5.32 -4.59 38.57
N THR A 502 -6.60 -4.23 38.67
CA THR A 502 -7.31 -3.53 37.59
C THR A 502 -6.93 -2.06 37.65
N VAL A 503 -6.24 -1.58 36.61
CA VAL A 503 -5.73 -0.21 36.54
C VAL A 503 -6.88 0.77 36.33
N PRO A 504 -7.01 1.83 37.14
CA PRO A 504 -7.97 2.90 36.91
C PRO A 504 -7.75 3.60 35.54
N GLU A 505 -8.83 3.99 34.87
CA GLU A 505 -8.79 4.63 33.55
C GLU A 505 -8.05 5.98 33.54
N THR A 506 -7.97 6.64 34.70
CA THR A 506 -7.18 7.86 34.94
C THR A 506 -5.68 7.60 34.93
N ASP A 507 -5.28 6.37 35.28
CA ASP A 507 -3.90 6.01 35.55
C ASP A 507 -3.27 5.28 34.37
N GLY A 508 -4.07 4.56 33.57
CA GLY A 508 -3.61 3.94 32.34
C GLY A 508 -4.72 3.32 31.50
N LEU A 509 -4.51 3.30 30.19
CA LEU A 509 -5.44 2.73 29.20
C LEU A 509 -4.68 2.00 28.10
N VAL A 510 -5.34 1.02 27.47
CA VAL A 510 -4.91 0.47 26.18
C VAL A 510 -5.46 1.36 25.07
N HIS A 511 -4.57 1.99 24.31
CA HIS A 511 -4.93 2.75 23.12
C HIS A 511 -4.94 1.80 21.92
N SER A 512 -6.11 1.54 21.34
CA SER A 512 -6.29 0.73 20.14
C SER A 512 -6.60 1.61 18.93
N TYR A 513 -5.67 1.73 17.99
CA TYR A 513 -5.82 2.54 16.77
C TYR A 513 -6.44 1.73 15.64
N ARG A 514 -7.65 2.08 15.18
CA ARG A 514 -8.39 1.28 14.18
C ARG A 514 -8.86 2.14 12.99
N LYS A 515 -8.65 1.62 11.77
CA LYS A 515 -9.08 2.26 10.51
C LYS A 515 -10.60 2.22 10.33
N ALA A 516 -11.21 1.08 10.64
CA ALA A 516 -12.64 0.83 10.54
C ALA A 516 -13.13 0.00 11.73
N LEU A 517 -14.41 0.14 12.04
CA LEU A 517 -15.11 -0.67 13.05
C LEU A 517 -16.35 -1.30 12.42
N PRO A 518 -16.48 -2.64 12.45
CA PRO A 518 -17.69 -3.32 12.01
C PRO A 518 -18.82 -3.00 13.00
N LYS A 519 -19.93 -2.37 12.56
CA LYS A 519 -21.03 -1.98 13.46
C LYS A 519 -21.67 -3.20 14.12
N ASP A 520 -21.73 -4.31 13.42
CA ASP A 520 -22.30 -5.60 13.82
C ASP A 520 -21.58 -6.25 15.03
N GLN A 521 -20.38 -5.79 15.38
CA GLN A 521 -19.62 -6.29 16.54
C GLN A 521 -19.97 -5.59 17.87
N PHE A 522 -20.87 -4.60 17.86
CA PHE A 522 -21.16 -3.78 19.02
C PHE A 522 -22.67 -3.70 19.27
N THR A 523 -23.06 -3.61 20.55
CA THR A 523 -24.43 -3.23 20.91
C THR A 523 -24.74 -1.81 20.44
N GLU A 524 -26.01 -1.44 20.30
CA GLU A 524 -26.38 -0.09 19.82
C GLU A 524 -25.86 1.01 20.77
N ASP A 525 -25.89 0.76 22.09
CA ASP A 525 -25.35 1.68 23.11
C ASP A 525 -23.82 1.83 23.01
N GLU A 526 -23.09 0.71 22.84
CA GLU A 526 -21.64 0.74 22.62
C GLU A 526 -21.30 1.45 21.31
N TRP A 527 -22.06 1.18 20.25
CA TRP A 527 -21.89 1.84 18.96
C TRP A 527 -22.11 3.34 19.05
N GLN A 528 -23.14 3.78 19.78
CA GLN A 528 -23.42 5.19 20.03
C GLN A 528 -22.24 5.85 20.77
N ARG A 529 -21.77 5.26 21.87
CA ARG A 529 -20.61 5.80 22.62
C ARG A 529 -19.33 5.78 21.81
N LEU A 530 -19.07 4.72 21.06
CA LEU A 530 -17.93 4.62 20.15
C LEU A 530 -18.03 5.65 19.02
N SER A 531 -19.24 6.09 18.65
CA SER A 531 -19.51 7.09 17.61
C SER A 531 -19.59 8.53 18.14
N THR A 532 -19.43 8.73 19.45
CA THR A 532 -19.25 10.05 20.05
C THR A 532 -17.75 10.34 20.21
N PRO A 533 -17.18 11.33 19.50
CA PRO A 533 -15.76 11.66 19.60
C PRO A 533 -15.39 12.34 20.92
N VAL A 534 -14.25 11.94 21.48
CA VAL A 534 -13.56 12.56 22.61
C VAL A 534 -12.13 12.84 22.18
N THR A 535 -11.69 14.08 22.34
CA THR A 535 -10.30 14.47 22.10
C THR A 535 -9.43 13.98 23.27
N ASP A 536 -8.39 13.22 22.96
CA ASP A 536 -7.41 12.70 23.91
C ASP A 536 -6.00 13.01 23.39
N LEU A 537 -5.39 14.03 23.97
CA LEU A 537 -4.07 14.56 23.54
C LEU A 537 -2.91 13.95 24.33
N TYR A 538 -3.16 13.06 25.29
CA TYR A 538 -2.14 12.64 26.25
C TYR A 538 -0.85 12.14 25.60
N VAL A 539 -0.94 11.19 24.67
CA VAL A 539 0.24 10.60 24.01
C VAL A 539 0.97 11.65 23.19
N VAL A 540 0.19 12.46 22.51
CA VAL A 540 0.59 13.54 21.63
C VAL A 540 1.29 14.65 22.42
N GLU A 541 0.90 14.97 23.64
CA GLU A 541 1.57 15.97 24.49
C GLU A 541 2.77 15.39 25.26
N THR A 542 2.80 14.08 25.47
CA THR A 542 3.80 13.44 26.35
C THR A 542 4.99 12.84 25.58
N PHE A 543 4.76 12.29 24.38
CA PHE A 543 5.72 11.46 23.67
C PHE A 543 6.07 11.94 22.26
N ASP A 544 5.41 12.96 21.73
CA ASP A 544 5.51 13.32 20.32
C ASP A 544 6.91 13.70 19.86
N GLU A 545 7.60 14.60 20.55
CA GLU A 545 8.95 15.03 20.17
C GLU A 545 9.92 13.85 20.19
N LYS A 546 9.82 12.99 21.22
CA LYS A 546 10.69 11.83 21.38
C LYS A 546 10.41 10.77 20.33
N LEU A 547 9.13 10.46 20.10
CA LEU A 547 8.74 9.47 19.10
C LEU A 547 9.09 9.98 17.70
N ALA A 548 8.81 11.24 17.40
CA ALA A 548 9.19 11.89 16.16
C ALA A 548 10.68 11.78 15.84
N ALA A 549 11.54 12.10 16.83
CA ALA A 549 12.98 12.01 16.68
C ALA A 549 13.44 10.59 16.37
N ARG A 550 12.85 9.59 17.05
CA ARG A 550 13.15 8.17 16.82
C ARG A 550 12.69 7.69 15.44
N LEU A 551 11.47 8.04 15.03
CA LEU A 551 10.96 7.73 13.70
C LEU A 551 11.91 8.32 12.63
N LYS A 552 12.27 9.60 12.76
CA LYS A 552 13.21 10.26 11.84
C LYS A 552 14.55 9.55 11.76
N GLU A 553 15.13 9.17 12.90
CA GLU A 553 16.41 8.48 12.95
C GLU A 553 16.36 7.12 12.24
N VAL A 554 15.35 6.31 12.54
CA VAL A 554 15.18 4.98 11.93
C VAL A 554 15.02 5.09 10.42
N TRP A 555 14.16 5.99 9.98
CA TRP A 555 13.89 6.19 8.55
C TRP A 555 15.06 6.82 7.79
N ALA A 556 15.92 7.58 8.46
CA ALA A 556 17.19 8.06 7.89
C ALA A 556 18.20 6.91 7.69
N LYS A 557 18.32 5.98 8.65
CA LYS A 557 19.18 4.79 8.52
C LYS A 557 18.76 3.90 7.34
N LEU A 558 17.46 3.83 7.09
CA LEU A 558 16.87 3.02 6.03
C LEU A 558 16.97 3.68 4.63
N SER A 559 17.22 4.99 4.55
CA SER A 559 17.33 5.73 3.28
C SER A 559 18.77 5.90 2.78
N ASP A 560 19.79 5.55 3.58
CA ASP A 560 21.19 5.62 3.18
C ASP A 560 21.62 4.39 2.35
N GLY A 561 21.58 4.53 1.03
CA GLY A 561 22.60 3.98 0.13
C GLY A 561 22.46 2.59 -0.48
N SER A 562 21.44 1.77 -0.18
CA SER A 562 21.37 0.42 -0.83
C SER A 562 19.98 -0.18 -1.10
N LYS A 563 18.87 0.44 -0.68
CA LYS A 563 17.51 -0.10 -0.92
C LYS A 563 16.46 1.00 -1.18
N PRO A 564 16.29 1.44 -2.44
CA PRO A 564 15.29 2.45 -2.83
C PRO A 564 13.83 2.05 -2.53
N SER A 565 13.54 0.75 -2.39
CA SER A 565 12.17 0.24 -2.19
C SER A 565 11.56 0.55 -0.82
N LEU A 566 12.37 0.95 0.17
CA LEU A 566 11.87 1.19 1.52
C LEU A 566 11.31 2.61 1.69
N MET A 567 11.81 3.55 0.88
CA MET A 567 11.25 4.91 0.76
C MET A 567 9.84 4.93 0.17
N SER A 568 9.38 3.88 -0.51
CA SER A 568 7.98 3.77 -0.96
C SER A 568 7.01 3.38 0.17
N SER A 569 7.52 3.11 1.38
CA SER A 569 6.71 2.82 2.59
C SER A 569 6.64 3.99 3.58
N LEU A 570 7.58 4.92 3.49
CA LEU A 570 7.37 6.31 3.85
C LEU A 570 6.45 6.95 2.79
N PRO A 571 5.69 8.00 3.12
CA PRO A 571 5.03 8.77 2.09
C PRO A 571 6.11 9.36 1.18
N GLU A 572 6.28 8.78 -0.01
CA GLU A 572 5.97 9.60 -1.18
C GLU A 572 4.65 10.28 -0.84
N SER A 573 4.75 11.57 -0.48
CA SER A 573 3.64 12.49 -0.21
C SER A 573 2.35 11.92 -0.74
N ASP A 574 1.49 11.34 0.11
CA ASP A 574 0.31 10.55 -0.27
C ASP A 574 -0.34 11.14 -1.54
N HIS A 575 0.10 10.65 -2.70
CA HIS A 575 -0.06 11.34 -3.99
C HIS A 575 -1.43 10.96 -4.54
N ASN A 576 -2.43 11.18 -3.71
CA ASN A 576 -3.83 10.91 -3.94
C ASN A 576 -4.58 12.22 -3.79
N PHE A 577 -5.64 12.37 -4.57
CA PHE A 577 -6.53 13.51 -4.42
C PHE A 577 -7.19 13.48 -3.04
N LYS A 578 -7.00 14.55 -2.27
CA LYS A 578 -7.66 14.78 -0.98
C LYS A 578 -8.86 15.69 -1.17
N VAL A 579 -9.99 15.31 -0.58
CA VAL A 579 -11.21 16.12 -0.59
C VAL A 579 -11.13 17.17 0.51
N LEU A 580 -11.38 18.44 0.16
CA LEU A 580 -11.42 19.55 1.10
C LEU A 580 -12.88 19.86 1.47
N GLU A 581 -13.38 19.22 2.52
CA GLU A 581 -14.80 19.25 2.88
C GLU A 581 -15.30 20.64 3.28
N GLY A 582 -16.54 20.96 2.90
CA GLY A 582 -17.19 22.23 3.26
C GLY A 582 -16.60 23.48 2.58
N ILE A 583 -15.75 23.32 1.57
CA ILE A 583 -15.24 24.42 0.73
C ILE A 583 -15.76 24.25 -0.70
N GLY A 584 -16.63 25.16 -1.11
CA GLY A 584 -17.32 25.06 -2.39
C GLY A 584 -18.24 23.84 -2.48
N SER A 585 -18.65 23.52 -3.70
CA SER A 585 -19.44 22.32 -4.01
C SER A 585 -18.55 21.07 -4.03
N ILE A 586 -17.33 21.24 -4.53
CA ILE A 586 -16.27 20.24 -4.51
C ILE A 586 -14.93 20.93 -4.67
N MET A 587 -13.97 20.51 -3.85
CA MET A 587 -12.58 20.99 -3.92
C MET A 587 -11.66 19.81 -3.62
N LEU A 588 -10.90 19.40 -4.63
CA LEU A 588 -9.90 18.34 -4.53
C LEU A 588 -8.51 18.95 -4.62
N VAL A 589 -7.57 18.48 -3.82
CA VAL A 589 -6.18 18.92 -3.86
C VAL A 589 -5.25 17.71 -3.96
N TYR A 590 -4.16 17.84 -4.70
CA TYR A 590 -3.30 16.72 -5.05
C TYR A 590 -1.87 16.84 -4.51
N SER A 591 -1.18 17.95 -4.81
CA SER A 591 0.24 18.15 -4.45
C SER A 591 0.50 19.61 -4.12
N ALA A 592 1.45 19.90 -3.23
CA ALA A 592 1.88 21.25 -2.89
C ALA A 592 3.34 21.47 -3.31
N ILE A 593 3.60 22.34 -4.28
CA ILE A 593 4.92 22.53 -4.92
C ILE A 593 5.49 23.88 -4.50
N TRP A 594 6.72 23.91 -3.99
CA TRP A 594 7.40 25.16 -3.66
C TRP A 594 7.95 25.86 -4.91
N GLU A 595 7.53 27.10 -5.15
CA GLU A 595 7.96 27.90 -6.31
C GLU A 595 8.97 29.00 -5.95
N GLY A 596 9.39 29.11 -4.68
CA GLY A 596 10.24 30.18 -4.17
C GLY A 596 9.45 31.20 -3.37
N SER A 597 8.65 32.03 -4.03
CA SER A 597 7.84 33.07 -3.37
C SER A 597 6.43 32.63 -2.96
N ALA A 598 6.04 31.40 -3.29
CA ALA A 598 4.74 30.83 -2.97
C ALA A 598 4.81 29.30 -2.98
N VAL A 599 3.79 28.67 -2.41
CA VAL A 599 3.46 27.26 -2.63
C VAL A 599 2.30 27.18 -3.60
N ARG A 600 2.47 26.41 -4.67
CA ARG A 600 1.47 26.13 -5.69
C ARG A 600 0.85 24.77 -5.41
N ILE A 601 -0.45 24.71 -5.20
CA ILE A 601 -1.17 23.46 -4.99
C ILE A 601 -2.01 23.13 -6.22
N VAL A 602 -1.85 21.92 -6.73
CA VAL A 602 -2.63 21.36 -7.84
C VAL A 602 -4.01 20.96 -7.31
N ALA A 603 -5.08 21.46 -7.93
CA ALA A 603 -6.43 21.28 -7.46
C ALA A 603 -7.44 20.98 -8.59
N ILE A 604 -8.61 20.46 -8.23
CA ILE A 604 -9.78 20.33 -9.07
C ILE A 604 -10.98 20.90 -8.32
N LYS A 605 -11.83 21.67 -9.00
CA LYS A 605 -13.04 22.27 -8.43
C LYS A 605 -14.17 22.35 -9.45
N LYS A 606 -15.37 22.71 -8.99
CA LYS A 606 -16.49 23.03 -9.88
C LYS A 606 -16.14 24.24 -10.76
N LEU A 607 -16.42 24.13 -12.06
CA LEU A 607 -16.15 25.19 -13.03
C LEU A 607 -16.96 26.45 -12.68
N GLY A 608 -16.29 27.61 -12.68
CA GLY A 608 -16.94 28.91 -12.43
C GLY A 608 -17.27 29.23 -10.97
N GLU A 609 -17.17 28.26 -10.06
CA GLU A 609 -17.36 28.51 -8.62
C GLU A 609 -16.25 29.41 -8.06
N ARG A 610 -16.60 30.46 -7.30
CA ARG A 610 -15.61 31.38 -6.72
C ARG A 610 -15.31 31.01 -5.27
N ILE A 611 -14.05 30.71 -4.97
CA ILE A 611 -13.57 30.39 -3.63
C ILE A 611 -12.73 31.57 -3.11
N THR A 612 -13.25 32.31 -2.12
CA THR A 612 -12.61 33.54 -1.62
C THR A 612 -12.09 33.47 -0.19
N ASN A 613 -12.53 32.48 0.58
CA ASN A 613 -12.30 32.38 2.03
C ASN A 613 -11.32 31.25 2.37
N LEU A 614 -10.60 30.74 1.37
CA LEU A 614 -9.60 29.71 1.57
C LEU A 614 -8.32 30.33 2.15
N MET A 615 -7.85 29.77 3.24
CA MET A 615 -6.63 30.18 3.94
C MET A 615 -5.61 29.05 3.89
N CYS A 616 -4.34 29.40 3.83
CA CYS A 616 -3.23 28.47 3.95
C CYS A 616 -2.50 28.73 5.27
N VAL A 617 -2.14 27.68 5.99
CA VAL A 617 -1.26 27.76 7.15
C VAL A 617 0.03 27.02 6.88
N PHE A 618 1.15 27.71 7.02
CA PHE A 618 2.47 27.10 6.88
C PHE A 618 2.87 26.41 8.18
N CYS A 619 3.46 25.24 8.01
CA CYS A 619 3.70 24.29 9.07
C CYS A 619 5.18 23.91 9.15
N GLU A 620 5.86 24.31 10.22
CA GLU A 620 7.23 23.88 10.53
C GLU A 620 7.26 22.51 11.25
N LEU A 621 8.40 21.83 11.16
CA LEU A 621 8.72 20.71 12.04
C LEU A 621 9.10 21.29 13.42
N LEU A 622 8.33 20.94 14.45
CA LEU A 622 8.60 21.11 15.89
C LEU A 622 8.27 22.48 16.50
N GLY A 623 7.24 22.51 17.35
CA GLY A 623 7.21 23.30 18.60
C GLY A 623 7.18 24.83 18.55
N GLN A 624 7.30 25.49 17.39
CA GLN A 624 7.17 26.95 17.31
C GLN A 624 5.75 27.36 16.90
N ASN A 625 5.11 28.13 17.78
CA ASN A 625 3.75 28.68 17.62
C ASN A 625 3.62 29.73 16.50
N SER A 626 4.61 29.92 15.63
CA SER A 626 4.49 30.85 14.50
C SER A 626 3.86 30.16 13.29
N SER A 627 2.56 29.88 13.37
CA SER A 627 1.79 29.45 12.21
C SER A 627 1.49 30.67 11.32
N ASN A 628 2.34 30.92 10.31
CA ASN A 628 2.08 31.99 9.36
C ASN A 628 0.88 31.59 8.48
N THR A 629 -0.25 32.25 8.72
CA THR A 629 -1.48 32.07 7.96
C THR A 629 -1.55 33.12 6.86
N VAL A 630 -1.80 32.67 5.64
CA VAL A 630 -1.90 33.54 4.46
C VAL A 630 -3.18 33.25 3.69
N LYS A 631 -3.72 34.29 3.04
CA LYS A 631 -4.88 34.11 2.17
C LYS A 631 -4.48 33.38 0.89
N ALA A 632 -5.22 32.33 0.55
CA ALA A 632 -5.00 31.58 -0.68
C ALA A 632 -5.60 32.31 -1.89
N THR A 633 -4.96 32.18 -3.05
CA THR A 633 -5.54 32.59 -4.34
C THR A 633 -5.89 31.36 -5.16
N VAL A 634 -7.16 31.20 -5.54
CA VAL A 634 -7.63 30.08 -6.38
C VAL A 634 -7.90 30.57 -7.79
N LYS A 635 -7.33 29.91 -8.80
CA LYS A 635 -7.53 30.22 -10.22
C LYS A 635 -7.82 28.97 -11.03
N ASP A 636 -8.83 29.04 -11.88
CA ASP A 636 -9.14 27.97 -12.84
C ASP A 636 -8.05 27.94 -13.93
N LEU A 637 -7.61 26.74 -14.29
CA LEU A 637 -6.79 26.54 -15.47
C LEU A 637 -7.66 26.64 -16.74
N PRO A 638 -7.10 27.13 -17.86
CA PRO A 638 -7.81 27.18 -19.14
C PRO A 638 -8.03 25.76 -19.71
N GLU A 639 -8.75 25.66 -20.84
CA GLU A 639 -9.07 24.38 -21.52
C GLU A 639 -9.91 23.41 -20.65
N HIS A 640 -10.99 23.90 -20.07
CA HIS A 640 -11.94 23.09 -19.29
C HIS A 640 -12.97 22.33 -20.15
N HIS A 641 -13.02 22.54 -21.47
CA HIS A 641 -13.90 21.81 -22.41
C HIS A 641 -15.39 21.73 -22.03
N ASN A 642 -15.91 22.73 -21.31
CA ASN A 642 -17.29 22.78 -20.79
C ASN A 642 -17.70 21.58 -19.92
N THR A 643 -16.76 20.90 -19.25
CA THR A 643 -17.08 19.90 -18.21
C THR A 643 -17.55 20.58 -16.92
N GLU A 644 -18.28 19.86 -16.06
CA GLU A 644 -18.76 20.40 -14.78
C GLU A 644 -17.61 20.82 -13.86
N HIS A 645 -16.49 20.11 -13.90
CA HIS A 645 -15.30 20.37 -13.10
C HIS A 645 -14.14 20.82 -13.96
N THR A 646 -13.22 21.58 -13.35
CA THR A 646 -12.00 22.09 -13.99
C THR A 646 -10.79 21.92 -13.09
N ALA A 647 -9.63 21.78 -13.70
CA ALA A 647 -8.36 21.90 -12.99
C ALA A 647 -8.18 23.35 -12.52
N ALA A 648 -7.60 23.51 -11.34
CA ALA A 648 -7.36 24.80 -10.72
C ALA A 648 -6.02 24.79 -9.98
N VAL A 649 -5.55 25.99 -9.67
CA VAL A 649 -4.33 26.22 -8.94
C VAL A 649 -4.67 27.03 -7.71
N ILE A 650 -4.24 26.54 -6.54
CA ILE A 650 -4.24 27.33 -5.31
C ILE A 650 -2.82 27.85 -5.12
N THR A 651 -2.68 29.15 -4.91
CA THR A 651 -1.39 29.79 -4.61
C THR A 651 -1.42 30.33 -3.19
N CYS A 652 -0.48 29.87 -2.37
CA CYS A 652 -0.26 30.34 -1.00
C CYS A 652 1.05 31.14 -0.97
N PRO A 653 1.01 32.49 -0.84
CA PRO A 653 2.21 33.31 -0.86
C PRO A 653 3.08 33.09 0.39
N ILE A 654 4.41 33.10 0.23
CA ILE A 654 5.37 33.01 1.35
C ILE A 654 5.90 34.42 1.65
N SER A 655 5.97 34.80 2.93
CA SER A 655 6.51 36.09 3.36
C SER A 655 7.98 36.26 2.95
N ARG A 656 8.46 37.50 2.81
CA ARG A 656 9.86 37.77 2.45
C ARG A 656 10.84 37.32 3.54
N GLU A 657 10.41 37.29 4.79
CA GLU A 657 11.20 36.88 5.96
C GLU A 657 11.37 35.34 6.04
N ASP A 658 10.48 34.57 5.41
CA ASP A 658 10.46 33.09 5.48
C ASP A 658 11.09 32.40 4.25
N LYS A 659 11.72 33.16 3.34
CA LYS A 659 12.26 32.61 2.08
C LYS A 659 13.40 31.62 2.28
N ASP A 660 14.14 31.76 3.39
CA ASP A 660 15.30 30.92 3.72
C ASP A 660 14.93 29.72 4.61
N LYS A 661 13.69 29.65 5.11
CA LYS A 661 13.14 28.53 5.89
C LYS A 661 11.87 28.01 5.24
N VAL A 662 12.02 27.12 4.26
CA VAL A 662 10.84 26.54 3.59
C VAL A 662 10.10 25.63 4.56
N PRO A 663 8.81 25.91 4.88
CA PRO A 663 8.01 25.06 5.75
C PRO A 663 7.86 23.66 5.11
N ALA A 664 7.85 22.62 5.93
CA ALA A 664 7.78 21.25 5.43
C ALA A 664 6.35 20.86 5.00
N TRP A 665 5.33 21.56 5.49
CA TRP A 665 3.92 21.25 5.28
C TRP A 665 3.08 22.50 5.08
N ILE A 666 1.92 22.32 4.46
CA ILE A 666 0.90 23.35 4.28
C ILE A 666 -0.48 22.80 4.60
N GLY A 667 -1.20 23.48 5.48
CA GLY A 667 -2.60 23.21 5.80
C GLY A 667 -3.53 24.14 5.02
N LEU A 668 -4.72 23.65 4.66
CA LEU A 668 -5.79 24.42 4.02
C LEU A 668 -7.05 24.43 4.89
N PHE A 669 -7.65 25.59 5.10
CA PHE A 669 -8.91 25.73 5.85
C PHE A 669 -9.80 26.87 5.31
N ASP A 670 -11.07 26.85 5.70
CA ASP A 670 -12.03 27.92 5.40
C ASP A 670 -12.06 28.91 6.56
N ASP A 671 -11.85 30.19 6.28
CA ASP A 671 -11.86 31.28 7.28
C ASP A 671 -13.22 31.44 7.99
N ARG A 672 -14.31 30.92 7.39
CA ARG A 672 -15.65 30.93 8.00
C ARG A 672 -15.82 29.86 9.07
N ASP A 673 -14.92 28.89 9.13
CA ASP A 673 -14.98 27.81 10.11
C ASP A 673 -14.51 28.34 11.47
N ALA A 674 -15.39 28.28 12.48
CA ALA A 674 -15.11 28.78 13.82
C ALA A 674 -13.91 28.10 14.49
N SER A 675 -13.51 26.92 14.00
CA SER A 675 -12.34 26.19 14.48
C SER A 675 -11.01 26.69 13.91
N SER A 676 -11.02 27.36 12.74
CA SER A 676 -9.83 27.73 11.96
C SER A 676 -8.81 26.59 11.78
N GLN A 677 -9.29 25.33 11.78
CA GLN A 677 -8.47 24.14 11.71
C GLN A 677 -8.20 23.70 10.25
N PRO A 678 -6.96 23.32 9.89
CA PRO A 678 -6.66 22.70 8.59
C PRO A 678 -7.53 21.49 8.33
N LYS A 679 -8.31 21.53 7.25
CA LYS A 679 -9.13 20.41 6.78
C LYS A 679 -8.33 19.41 5.96
N VAL A 680 -7.30 19.89 5.27
CA VAL A 680 -6.31 19.07 4.55
C VAL A 680 -4.92 19.60 4.83
N ILE A 681 -3.97 18.69 5.06
CA ILE A 681 -2.54 19.00 5.15
C ILE A 681 -1.82 18.27 4.02
N LEU A 682 -0.95 19.02 3.32
CA LEU A 682 -0.10 18.52 2.24
C LEU A 682 1.37 18.75 2.62
N PRO A 683 2.26 17.79 2.36
CA PRO A 683 3.69 18.07 2.42
C PRO A 683 4.01 19.08 1.33
N ILE A 684 4.77 20.11 1.68
CA ILE A 684 5.33 21.00 0.67
C ILE A 684 6.49 20.23 0.05
N GLU A 685 6.42 20.04 -1.26
CA GLU A 685 7.52 19.59 -2.09
C GLU A 685 8.54 20.72 -2.19
N ALA A 686 9.17 20.99 -1.05
CA ALA A 686 10.35 21.79 -0.89
C ALA A 686 11.51 20.87 -1.23
N LEU A 687 12.26 21.19 -2.29
CA LEU A 687 13.54 20.57 -2.66
C LEU A 687 13.94 19.37 -1.78
N TYR A 688 13.58 18.15 -2.15
CA TYR A 688 13.95 16.94 -1.39
C TYR A 688 15.48 16.64 -1.40
N THR A 689 16.32 17.64 -1.72
CA THR A 689 17.77 17.51 -1.93
C THR A 689 18.58 18.79 -1.61
N GLN A 690 18.24 19.56 -0.58
CA GLN A 690 19.19 20.57 -0.04
C GLN A 690 19.54 20.43 1.45
N ASN A 691 18.63 20.02 2.34
CA ASN A 691 18.85 20.16 3.79
C ASN A 691 19.24 18.88 4.54
N GLN A 692 20.20 18.10 4.02
CA GLN A 692 20.93 17.10 4.83
C GLN A 692 22.45 17.32 4.89
N ARG A 693 22.97 18.48 4.47
CA ARG A 693 24.43 18.72 4.48
C ARG A 693 24.94 19.99 5.16
N GLU A 694 24.10 20.78 5.83
CA GLU A 694 24.58 22.01 6.50
C GLU A 694 24.54 21.99 8.04
N GLN A 695 24.59 20.81 8.65
CA GLN A 695 24.91 20.68 10.08
C GLN A 695 25.91 19.56 10.35
N THR A 696 27.10 19.65 9.76
CA THR A 696 28.32 19.15 10.41
C THR A 696 29.44 20.15 10.11
N ASN A 697 29.83 20.93 11.12
CA ASN A 697 31.05 21.74 11.07
C ASN A 697 32.27 20.84 11.32
N GLU A 698 32.52 19.89 10.42
CA GLU A 698 33.78 19.16 10.37
C GLU A 698 34.30 19.15 8.94
N THR A 699 35.45 19.78 8.76
CA THR A 699 36.23 19.82 7.53
C THR A 699 36.73 18.40 7.19
N VAL A 700 35.92 17.63 6.48
CA VAL A 700 36.36 16.40 5.81
C VAL A 700 36.35 16.65 4.31
N THR A 701 37.53 16.71 3.73
CA THR A 701 37.77 16.76 2.29
C THR A 701 37.36 15.42 1.68
N ILE A 702 36.08 15.30 1.29
CA ILE A 702 35.58 14.11 0.57
C ILE A 702 35.76 14.32 -0.93
N ASN A 703 36.62 13.50 -1.54
CA ASN A 703 36.79 13.40 -2.99
C ASN A 703 35.45 13.04 -3.66
N ARG A 704 35.00 13.92 -4.57
CA ARG A 704 33.79 13.76 -5.39
C ARG A 704 33.94 12.59 -6.37
N THR A 705 33.12 11.55 -6.23
CA THR A 705 32.88 10.57 -7.29
C THR A 705 31.41 10.60 -7.74
N ALA A 706 31.21 11.23 -8.91
CA ALA A 706 30.22 11.01 -9.96
C ALA A 706 28.81 10.50 -9.58
N GLY A 707 27.99 11.45 -9.14
CA GLY A 707 26.52 11.37 -9.08
C GLY A 707 25.97 12.77 -8.80
N GLU A 708 26.59 13.80 -9.36
CA GLU A 708 26.07 15.16 -9.30
C GLU A 708 24.64 15.14 -9.84
N ARG A 709 23.68 15.57 -9.01
CA ARG A 709 22.25 15.62 -9.32
C ARG A 709 22.00 16.69 -10.39
N THR A 710 22.36 16.37 -11.63
CA THR A 710 22.34 17.28 -12.78
C THR A 710 20.91 17.48 -13.29
N LYS A 711 20.55 18.74 -13.54
CA LYS A 711 19.39 19.11 -14.35
C LYS A 711 19.37 18.27 -15.63
N VAL A 712 18.32 17.46 -15.81
CA VAL A 712 18.21 16.65 -17.04
C VAL A 712 17.86 17.55 -18.22
N GLU A 713 18.21 17.14 -19.43
CA GLU A 713 17.91 17.98 -20.60
C GLU A 713 16.41 18.00 -20.92
N PHE A 714 15.80 16.82 -21.07
CA PHE A 714 14.38 16.68 -21.40
C PHE A 714 13.64 15.78 -20.41
N THR A 715 12.51 16.29 -19.92
CA THR A 715 11.49 15.54 -19.18
C THR A 715 10.24 15.42 -20.03
N LEU A 716 9.77 14.19 -20.26
CA LEU A 716 8.54 13.88 -20.99
C LEU A 716 7.42 13.58 -20.01
N CYS A 717 6.32 14.33 -20.10
CA CYS A 717 5.13 14.14 -19.28
C CYS A 717 4.02 13.52 -20.14
N ILE A 718 3.54 12.35 -19.73
CA ILE A 718 2.44 11.63 -20.37
C ILE A 718 1.17 11.83 -19.55
N PRO A 719 0.01 12.18 -20.15
CA PRO A 719 -1.26 12.27 -19.44
C PRO A 719 -1.67 10.99 -18.70
N ALA A 720 -2.74 11.08 -17.89
CA ALA A 720 -3.28 9.96 -17.13
C ALA A 720 -3.59 8.73 -18.00
N MET A 721 -3.01 7.59 -17.61
CA MET A 721 -3.27 6.28 -18.21
C MET A 721 -4.50 5.67 -17.56
N VAL A 722 -5.58 5.54 -18.33
CA VAL A 722 -6.85 4.99 -17.87
C VAL A 722 -7.19 3.72 -18.62
N ASN A 723 -7.43 2.64 -17.88
CA ASN A 723 -7.70 1.30 -18.41
C ASN A 723 -6.66 0.90 -19.47
N TYR A 724 -5.40 1.27 -19.24
CA TYR A 724 -4.34 1.11 -20.22
C TYR A 724 -3.63 -0.22 -20.08
N GLN A 725 -3.54 -0.98 -21.17
CA GLN A 725 -3.07 -2.37 -21.15
C GLN A 725 -1.91 -2.64 -22.14
N ASN A 726 -1.62 -1.70 -23.04
CA ASN A 726 -0.69 -1.92 -24.14
C ASN A 726 0.78 -1.77 -23.71
N ALA A 727 1.36 -2.83 -23.15
CA ALA A 727 2.76 -2.88 -22.74
C ALA A 727 3.74 -2.63 -23.91
N ALA A 728 3.42 -3.12 -25.12
CA ALA A 728 4.23 -2.92 -26.33
C ALA A 728 4.40 -1.45 -26.70
N GLN A 729 3.29 -0.70 -26.77
CA GLN A 729 3.31 0.73 -27.06
C GLN A 729 4.01 1.52 -25.95
N LEU A 730 3.84 1.15 -24.68
CA LEU A 730 4.54 1.79 -23.58
C LEU A 730 6.07 1.65 -23.70
N VAL A 731 6.55 0.43 -23.97
CA VAL A 731 7.98 0.18 -24.17
C VAL A 731 8.50 0.96 -25.38
N GLU A 732 7.77 0.96 -26.49
CA GLU A 732 8.12 1.77 -27.67
C GLU A 732 8.19 3.26 -27.34
N LYS A 733 7.21 3.79 -26.58
CA LYS A 733 7.19 5.20 -26.16
C LYS A 733 8.42 5.55 -25.35
N ILE A 734 8.78 4.75 -24.36
CA ILE A 734 9.94 5.00 -23.49
C ILE A 734 11.24 4.93 -24.30
N GLU A 735 11.42 3.88 -25.10
CA GLU A 735 12.68 3.64 -25.80
C GLU A 735 12.89 4.56 -27.00
N MET A 736 11.85 4.91 -27.74
CA MET A 736 11.94 5.93 -28.77
C MET A 736 12.21 7.31 -28.16
N SER A 737 11.58 7.66 -27.04
CA SER A 737 11.85 8.91 -26.32
C SER A 737 13.31 8.98 -25.84
N ARG A 738 13.86 7.87 -25.36
CA ARG A 738 15.28 7.75 -24.99
C ARG A 738 16.20 8.08 -26.17
N LEU A 739 15.91 7.55 -27.36
CA LEU A 739 16.68 7.82 -28.58
C LEU A 739 16.60 9.30 -29.00
N LEU A 740 15.47 9.95 -28.72
CA LEU A 740 15.25 11.37 -29.00
C LEU A 740 15.96 12.32 -28.01
N GLY A 741 16.56 11.78 -26.94
CA GLY A 741 17.31 12.53 -25.93
C GLY A 741 16.58 12.70 -24.59
N VAL A 742 15.38 12.11 -24.42
CA VAL A 742 14.67 12.14 -23.14
C VAL A 742 15.44 11.37 -22.08
N ARG A 743 15.54 11.97 -20.88
CA ARG A 743 16.23 11.40 -19.73
C ARG A 743 15.31 11.15 -18.53
N ARG A 744 14.11 11.75 -18.54
CA ARG A 744 13.06 11.47 -17.56
C ARG A 744 11.71 11.31 -18.27
N VAL A 745 10.96 10.27 -17.93
CA VAL A 745 9.57 10.07 -18.37
C VAL A 745 8.67 10.00 -17.14
N VAL A 746 7.62 10.81 -17.13
CA VAL A 746 6.65 10.93 -16.03
C VAL A 746 5.31 10.41 -16.51
N PHE A 747 4.77 9.44 -15.78
CA PHE A 747 3.47 8.83 -16.01
C PHE A 747 2.52 9.11 -14.85
N TYR A 748 1.23 9.14 -15.17
CA TYR A 748 0.14 9.22 -14.19
C TYR A 748 -0.71 7.97 -14.30
N ASN A 749 -0.67 7.12 -13.27
CA ASN A 749 -1.39 5.86 -13.22
C ASN A 749 -2.77 6.08 -12.58
N ASN A 750 -3.81 6.12 -13.41
CA ASN A 750 -5.19 6.03 -12.94
C ASN A 750 -5.65 4.56 -12.87
N SER A 751 -5.48 3.82 -13.97
CA SER A 751 -5.79 2.39 -14.08
C SER A 751 -4.96 1.74 -15.20
N ILE A 752 -4.16 0.72 -14.87
CA ILE A 752 -3.27 -0.01 -15.80
C ILE A 752 -3.37 -1.53 -15.59
N SER A 753 -3.01 -2.31 -16.61
CA SER A 753 -2.90 -3.78 -16.48
C SER A 753 -1.65 -4.22 -15.71
N GLU A 754 -1.66 -5.47 -15.21
CA GLU A 754 -0.51 -6.09 -14.54
C GLU A 754 0.75 -6.11 -15.43
N ASN A 755 0.58 -6.33 -16.74
CA ASN A 755 1.68 -6.32 -17.70
C ASN A 755 2.32 -4.93 -17.83
N VAL A 756 1.50 -3.87 -17.86
CA VAL A 756 1.99 -2.48 -17.87
C VAL A 756 2.68 -2.13 -16.55
N ASP A 757 2.11 -2.53 -15.40
CA ASP A 757 2.72 -2.33 -14.09
C ASP A 757 4.10 -3.02 -13.99
N ALA A 758 4.21 -4.25 -14.48
CA ALA A 758 5.47 -5.00 -14.52
C ALA A 758 6.55 -4.29 -15.35
N VAL A 759 6.21 -3.74 -16.53
CA VAL A 759 7.12 -2.94 -17.36
C VAL A 759 7.61 -1.69 -16.62
N LEU A 760 6.69 -0.93 -16.01
CA LEU A 760 7.03 0.30 -15.29
C LEU A 760 7.95 0.00 -14.09
N ARG A 761 7.64 -1.04 -13.30
CA ARG A 761 8.47 -1.48 -12.17
C ARG A 761 9.88 -1.88 -12.60
N MET A 762 10.03 -2.55 -13.74
CA MET A 762 11.34 -2.89 -14.27
C MET A 762 12.15 -1.62 -14.57
N TYR A 763 11.59 -0.63 -15.28
CA TYR A 763 12.30 0.62 -15.56
C TYR A 763 12.68 1.41 -14.30
N ILE A 764 11.74 1.52 -13.35
CA ILE A 764 11.99 2.20 -12.07
C ILE A 764 13.14 1.52 -11.33
N LYS A 765 13.10 0.19 -11.22
CA LYS A 765 14.14 -0.61 -10.55
C LYS A 765 15.50 -0.46 -11.23
N ASP A 766 15.54 -0.57 -12.55
CA ASP A 766 16.79 -0.49 -13.31
C ASP A 766 17.49 0.87 -13.15
N TRP A 767 16.71 1.96 -13.16
CA TRP A 767 17.25 3.29 -12.91
C TRP A 767 17.75 3.43 -11.47
N ALA A 768 16.96 2.97 -10.49
CA ALA A 768 17.30 3.08 -9.07
C ALA A 768 18.57 2.28 -8.68
N GLU A 769 18.85 1.19 -9.40
CA GLU A 769 20.07 0.38 -9.26
C GLU A 769 21.23 0.88 -10.14
N GLY A 770 21.06 2.00 -10.86
CA GLY A 770 22.08 2.56 -11.74
C GLY A 770 22.38 1.73 -12.99
N ARG A 771 21.54 0.76 -13.33
CA ARG A 771 21.69 -0.09 -14.53
C ARG A 771 21.31 0.64 -15.82
N GLU A 772 20.46 1.66 -15.71
CA GLU A 772 19.96 2.44 -16.83
C GLU A 772 19.98 3.94 -16.51
N SER A 773 20.18 4.79 -17.52
CA SER A 773 20.34 6.25 -17.35
C SER A 773 19.04 7.06 -17.50
N LEU A 774 17.94 6.41 -17.90
CA LEU A 774 16.63 7.07 -18.07
C LEU A 774 15.80 6.83 -16.82
N GLU A 775 15.32 7.91 -16.23
CA GLU A 775 14.44 7.89 -15.06
C GLU A 775 12.98 7.71 -15.50
N VAL A 776 12.30 6.68 -15.00
CA VAL A 776 10.84 6.55 -15.12
C VAL A 776 10.21 6.85 -13.77
N VAL A 777 9.26 7.78 -13.76
CA VAL A 777 8.50 8.16 -12.55
C VAL A 777 7.02 7.92 -12.82
N VAL A 778 6.33 7.32 -11.84
CA VAL A 778 4.88 7.02 -11.94
C VAL A 778 4.18 7.60 -10.73
N TYR A 779 3.20 8.47 -10.96
CA TYR A 779 2.36 9.05 -9.92
C TYR A 779 1.00 8.34 -9.85
N PRO A 780 0.45 8.06 -8.65
CA PRO A 780 -0.96 7.68 -8.52
C PRO A 780 -1.85 8.81 -9.04
N TRP A 781 -2.95 8.47 -9.72
CA TRP A 781 -3.85 9.45 -10.34
C TRP A 781 -5.31 8.99 -10.29
N GLN A 782 -5.71 8.43 -9.14
CA GLN A 782 -7.08 8.00 -8.89
C GLN A 782 -7.94 9.22 -8.54
N LEU A 783 -8.89 9.56 -9.42
CA LEU A 783 -9.88 10.60 -9.14
C LEU A 783 -10.97 10.04 -8.22
N PRO A 784 -11.38 10.77 -7.17
CA PRO A 784 -12.43 10.31 -6.27
C PRO A 784 -13.80 10.32 -6.97
N LEU A 785 -14.69 9.44 -6.50
CA LEU A 785 -16.10 9.44 -6.90
C LEU A 785 -16.84 10.58 -6.18
N VAL A 786 -17.78 11.20 -6.88
CA VAL A 786 -18.63 12.26 -6.33
C VAL A 786 -20.03 11.70 -6.08
N ILE A 787 -20.62 12.05 -4.94
CA ILE A 787 -22.01 11.69 -4.63
C ILE A 787 -22.93 12.70 -5.31
N GLN A 788 -23.71 12.24 -6.29
CA GLN A 788 -24.75 13.02 -6.94
C GLN A 788 -26.07 12.27 -6.85
N ASP A 789 -27.10 12.91 -6.29
CA ASP A 789 -28.44 12.32 -6.07
C ASP A 789 -28.43 11.01 -5.25
N GLY A 790 -27.48 10.87 -4.32
CA GLY A 790 -27.32 9.66 -3.50
C GLY A 790 -26.57 8.51 -4.18
N HIS A 791 -26.03 8.72 -5.38
CA HIS A 791 -25.23 7.73 -6.11
C HIS A 791 -23.79 8.21 -6.34
N GLU A 792 -22.83 7.31 -6.18
CA GLU A 792 -21.43 7.57 -6.54
C GLU A 792 -21.28 7.60 -8.06
N LYS A 793 -20.74 8.71 -8.59
CA LYS A 793 -20.44 8.87 -10.01
C LYS A 793 -18.99 9.32 -10.22
N PRO A 794 -18.37 8.97 -11.36
CA PRO A 794 -17.10 9.55 -11.75
C PRO A 794 -17.19 11.07 -11.84
N LEU A 795 -16.12 11.75 -11.45
CA LEU A 795 -15.99 13.20 -11.59
C LEU A 795 -16.04 13.61 -13.06
N ASP A 796 -16.98 14.47 -13.45
CA ASP A 796 -17.04 15.04 -14.80
C ASP A 796 -15.94 16.11 -14.97
N ILE A 797 -14.76 15.66 -15.41
CA ILE A 797 -13.60 16.49 -15.73
C ILE A 797 -12.97 16.04 -17.05
N HIS A 798 -12.55 17.00 -17.86
CA HIS A 798 -11.95 16.69 -19.16
C HIS A 798 -10.73 15.79 -19.04
N TYR A 799 -10.76 14.67 -19.79
CA TYR A 799 -9.67 13.71 -19.97
C TYR A 799 -8.96 13.34 -18.66
N PHE A 800 -9.76 13.01 -17.63
CA PHE A 800 -9.26 12.57 -16.30
C PHE A 800 -8.32 13.57 -15.63
N GLY A 801 -8.58 14.87 -15.82
CA GLY A 801 -7.78 15.95 -15.21
C GLY A 801 -6.46 16.17 -15.94
N GLN A 802 -6.43 16.04 -17.27
CA GLN A 802 -5.22 16.24 -18.09
C GLN A 802 -4.53 17.57 -17.77
N MET A 803 -5.29 18.67 -17.68
CA MET A 803 -4.73 19.99 -17.32
C MET A 803 -4.07 20.01 -15.94
N ALA A 804 -4.61 19.29 -14.95
CA ALA A 804 -3.98 19.17 -13.63
C ALA A 804 -2.68 18.36 -13.69
N SER A 805 -2.63 17.30 -14.51
CA SER A 805 -1.41 16.48 -14.70
C SER A 805 -0.29 17.24 -15.44
N ILE A 806 -0.67 18.09 -16.40
CA ILE A 806 0.23 19.01 -17.11
C ILE A 806 0.81 20.02 -16.13
N ASP A 807 -0.05 20.64 -15.31
CA ASP A 807 0.35 21.61 -14.29
C ASP A 807 1.31 21.00 -13.26
N HIS A 808 0.95 19.85 -12.72
CA HIS A 808 1.79 19.11 -11.77
C HIS A 808 3.18 18.82 -12.36
N CYS A 809 3.25 18.25 -13.57
CA CYS A 809 4.53 17.88 -14.17
C CYS A 809 5.40 19.10 -14.50
N LEU A 810 4.80 20.14 -15.09
CA LEU A 810 5.50 21.37 -15.46
C LEU A 810 6.19 21.99 -14.26
N HIS A 811 5.43 22.17 -13.18
CA HIS A 811 5.86 22.93 -12.01
C HIS A 811 6.78 22.12 -11.10
N ARG A 812 6.51 20.82 -10.92
CA ARG A 812 7.36 19.93 -10.12
C ARG A 812 8.76 19.81 -10.68
N TYR A 813 8.90 19.64 -11.99
CA TYR A 813 10.20 19.44 -12.64
C TYR A 813 10.84 20.72 -13.16
N ARG A 814 10.21 21.89 -12.99
CA ARG A 814 10.68 23.18 -13.52
C ARG A 814 12.16 23.47 -13.25
N ARG A 815 12.65 23.13 -12.05
CA ARG A 815 14.04 23.37 -11.64
C ARG A 815 15.00 22.23 -11.98
N PHE A 816 14.47 21.06 -12.37
CA PHE A 816 15.22 19.81 -12.56
C PHE A 816 15.31 19.37 -14.02
N THR A 817 14.75 20.15 -14.94
CA THR A 817 14.79 19.87 -16.39
C THR A 817 15.06 21.14 -17.17
N SER A 818 15.78 21.04 -18.29
CA SER A 818 16.02 22.18 -19.19
C SER A 818 14.82 22.41 -20.10
N TYR A 819 14.19 21.33 -20.54
CA TYR A 819 12.99 21.36 -21.35
C TYR A 819 11.98 20.33 -20.85
N THR A 820 10.69 20.65 -20.99
CA THR A 820 9.58 19.75 -20.71
C THR A 820 8.80 19.49 -22.00
N ILE A 821 8.42 18.24 -22.22
CA ILE A 821 7.66 17.77 -23.39
C ILE A 821 6.32 17.23 -22.90
N PHE A 822 5.23 17.66 -23.51
CA PHE A 822 3.88 17.11 -23.27
C PHE A 822 3.41 16.41 -24.55
N SER A 823 3.16 15.12 -24.47
CA SER A 823 2.78 14.30 -25.62
C SER A 823 2.06 13.03 -25.18
N ASP A 824 1.14 12.55 -26.00
CA ASP A 824 0.35 11.36 -25.69
C ASP A 824 1.18 10.08 -26.02
N LEU A 825 0.72 8.90 -25.58
CA LEU A 825 1.45 7.63 -25.77
C LEU A 825 1.63 7.26 -27.24
N ASP A 826 0.76 7.75 -28.11
CA ASP A 826 0.69 7.47 -29.54
C ASP A 826 1.31 8.58 -30.42
N GLU A 827 1.98 9.55 -29.80
CA GLU A 827 2.58 10.69 -30.49
C GLU A 827 4.09 10.78 -30.24
N PHE A 828 4.86 11.16 -31.26
CA PHE A 828 6.29 11.43 -31.13
C PHE A 828 6.68 12.74 -31.78
N ILE A 829 7.44 13.59 -31.09
CA ILE A 829 8.06 14.77 -31.68
C ILE A 829 9.37 14.34 -32.33
N ILE A 830 9.42 14.35 -33.67
CA ILE A 830 10.54 13.81 -34.44
C ILE A 830 11.37 14.93 -35.07
N PRO A 831 12.68 15.02 -34.79
CA PRO A 831 13.60 15.87 -35.54
C PRO A 831 13.98 15.21 -36.87
N LEU A 832 13.65 15.87 -37.97
CA LEU A 832 13.84 15.32 -39.31
C LEU A 832 15.26 15.57 -39.83
N ARG A 833 15.83 16.76 -39.58
CA ARG A 833 17.21 17.11 -40.01
C ARG A 833 18.30 16.83 -38.98
N HIS A 834 17.94 16.61 -37.71
CA HIS A 834 18.90 16.44 -36.61
C HIS A 834 18.82 15.06 -35.95
N ASN A 835 19.91 14.59 -35.36
CA ASN A 835 19.96 13.24 -34.79
C ASN A 835 19.13 13.09 -33.52
N ASN A 836 18.84 14.18 -32.81
CA ASN A 836 18.05 14.21 -31.59
C ASN A 836 17.42 15.60 -31.38
N LEU A 837 16.57 15.72 -30.35
CA LEU A 837 15.89 16.97 -30.02
C LEU A 837 16.87 18.04 -29.55
N SER A 838 17.94 17.67 -28.81
CA SER A 838 18.97 18.60 -28.31
C SER A 838 19.55 19.47 -29.43
N GLN A 839 19.95 18.83 -30.53
CA GLN A 839 20.55 19.50 -31.69
C GLN A 839 19.55 20.45 -32.38
N LEU A 840 18.32 19.99 -32.61
CA LEU A 840 17.27 20.83 -33.20
C LEU A 840 17.02 22.06 -32.33
N ILE A 841 16.78 21.86 -31.03
CA ILE A 841 16.46 22.94 -30.09
C ILE A 841 17.62 23.93 -29.96
N SER A 842 18.87 23.44 -29.99
CA SER A 842 20.07 24.30 -29.98
C SER A 842 20.14 25.20 -31.21
N GLU A 843 19.88 24.66 -32.41
CA GLU A 843 19.81 25.47 -33.64
C GLU A 843 18.68 26.51 -33.54
N ARG A 844 17.47 26.09 -33.15
CA ARG A 844 16.33 27.02 -33.01
C ARG A 844 16.62 28.14 -31.99
N LYS A 845 17.29 27.83 -30.88
CA LYS A 845 17.74 28.81 -29.88
C LYS A 845 18.80 29.77 -30.43
N SER A 846 19.71 29.32 -31.29
CA SER A 846 20.69 30.23 -31.91
C SER A 846 20.05 31.24 -32.86
N LEU A 847 18.90 30.92 -33.45
CA LEU A 847 18.12 31.86 -34.26
C LEU A 847 17.46 32.93 -33.39
N ASN A 848 16.94 32.54 -32.22
CA ASN A 848 16.42 33.48 -31.24
C ASN A 848 16.42 32.89 -29.82
N ASN A 849 17.27 33.43 -28.95
CA ASN A 849 17.37 32.95 -27.57
C ASN A 849 16.13 33.30 -26.71
N SER A 850 15.25 34.20 -27.19
CA SER A 850 13.99 34.54 -26.51
C SER A 850 12.89 33.47 -26.66
N TYR A 851 13.11 32.44 -27.48
CA TYR A 851 12.15 31.35 -27.59
C TYR A 851 12.01 30.59 -26.27
N ILE A 852 10.77 30.39 -25.83
CA ILE A 852 10.43 29.66 -24.60
C ILE A 852 9.71 28.35 -24.90
N GLY A 853 9.32 28.14 -26.15
CA GLY A 853 8.73 26.91 -26.62
C GLY A 853 8.94 26.71 -28.10
N PHE A 854 8.90 25.45 -28.52
CA PHE A 854 9.11 24.99 -29.89
C PHE A 854 7.90 24.14 -30.26
N MET A 855 7.03 24.69 -31.10
CA MET A 855 5.76 24.09 -31.48
C MET A 855 5.91 23.31 -32.77
N PHE A 856 5.40 22.09 -32.76
CA PHE A 856 5.45 21.14 -33.85
C PHE A 856 4.04 20.85 -34.34
N GLN A 857 3.82 20.96 -35.65
CA GLN A 857 2.57 20.56 -36.27
C GLN A 857 2.46 19.03 -36.34
N SER A 858 1.23 18.52 -36.28
CA SER A 858 0.94 17.08 -36.24
C SER A 858 0.44 16.56 -37.58
N THR A 859 0.78 15.31 -37.88
CA THR A 859 0.28 14.53 -39.01
C THR A 859 0.06 13.08 -38.57
N VAL A 860 -0.93 12.39 -39.18
CA VAL A 860 -1.36 11.06 -38.74
C VAL A 860 -0.66 9.96 -39.53
N PHE A 861 -0.09 8.99 -38.83
CA PHE A 861 0.35 7.71 -39.36
C PHE A 861 -0.74 6.68 -39.10
N ASN A 862 -1.36 6.17 -40.16
CA ASN A 862 -2.65 5.51 -40.09
C ASN A 862 -2.56 4.02 -39.68
N HIS A 863 -3.05 3.68 -38.50
CA HIS A 863 -3.08 2.29 -37.98
C HIS A 863 -3.85 1.32 -38.87
N ASN A 864 -4.86 1.79 -39.61
CA ASN A 864 -5.74 0.93 -40.41
C ASN A 864 -5.07 0.49 -41.73
N ARG A 865 -3.88 1.00 -42.04
CA ARG A 865 -3.12 0.66 -43.25
C ARG A 865 -1.67 0.33 -42.87
N PRO A 866 -1.42 -0.88 -42.35
CA PRO A 866 -0.06 -1.34 -42.06
C PRO A 866 0.84 -1.12 -43.26
N SER A 867 1.93 -0.39 -43.05
CA SER A 867 2.91 -0.05 -44.06
C SER A 867 4.28 -0.20 -43.42
N PRO A 868 4.72 -1.45 -43.18
CA PRO A 868 5.96 -1.69 -42.49
C PRO A 868 7.14 -1.14 -43.29
N GLY A 869 8.10 -0.56 -42.58
CA GLY A 869 9.37 -0.13 -43.18
C GLY A 869 10.09 -1.32 -43.80
N LYS A 870 10.67 -1.12 -44.99
CA LYS A 870 11.40 -2.15 -45.70
C LYS A 870 12.53 -2.71 -44.81
N GLY A 871 12.50 -4.02 -44.55
CA GLY A 871 13.48 -4.71 -43.71
C GLY A 871 13.16 -4.69 -42.21
N PHE A 872 11.99 -4.18 -41.80
CA PHE A 872 11.52 -4.16 -40.41
C PHE A 872 10.18 -4.89 -40.23
N GLU A 873 9.68 -5.60 -41.25
CA GLU A 873 8.37 -6.24 -41.26
C GLU A 873 8.21 -7.26 -40.12
N ALA A 874 9.26 -8.05 -39.87
CA ALA A 874 9.27 -9.07 -38.84
C ALA A 874 9.30 -8.45 -37.43
N GLU A 875 10.14 -7.44 -37.23
CA GLU A 875 10.32 -6.74 -35.96
C GLU A 875 9.10 -5.89 -35.60
N ALA A 876 8.52 -5.19 -36.58
CA ALA A 876 7.28 -4.44 -36.41
C ALA A 876 6.16 -5.35 -35.91
N ARG A 877 6.02 -6.55 -36.51
CA ARG A 877 5.04 -7.55 -36.08
C ARG A 877 5.39 -8.13 -34.71
N ARG A 878 6.65 -8.49 -34.49
CA ARG A 878 7.12 -9.12 -33.24
C ARG A 878 6.91 -8.22 -32.03
N TYR A 879 7.18 -6.94 -32.15
CA TYR A 879 7.12 -5.99 -31.03
C TYR A 879 5.87 -5.10 -31.05
N GLY A 880 4.97 -5.26 -32.03
CA GLY A 880 3.80 -4.37 -32.17
C GLY A 880 4.17 -2.90 -32.38
N SER A 881 5.32 -2.64 -33.01
CA SER A 881 5.91 -1.29 -33.10
C SER A 881 5.22 -0.46 -34.19
N ALA A 882 4.60 0.66 -33.78
CA ALA A 882 3.98 1.59 -34.72
C ALA A 882 5.04 2.34 -35.54
N VAL A 883 6.17 2.69 -34.93
CA VAL A 883 7.27 3.41 -35.59
C VAL A 883 7.89 2.57 -36.72
N LEU A 884 8.02 1.26 -36.53
CA LEU A 884 8.54 0.35 -37.54
C LEU A 884 7.46 -0.08 -38.56
N GLY A 885 6.20 -0.17 -38.11
CA GLY A 885 5.09 -0.76 -38.85
C GLY A 885 4.28 0.21 -39.72
N LEU A 886 4.44 1.52 -39.54
CA LEU A 886 3.60 2.54 -40.17
C LEU A 886 4.46 3.68 -40.73
N ILE A 887 4.81 3.60 -42.01
CA ILE A 887 5.55 4.64 -42.74
C ILE A 887 4.66 5.54 -43.61
N SER A 888 3.41 5.12 -43.86
CA SER A 888 2.45 5.92 -44.62
C SER A 888 1.68 6.87 -43.70
N ARG A 889 1.90 8.17 -43.87
CA ARG A 889 1.17 9.22 -43.17
C ARG A 889 0.23 9.97 -44.10
N ASP A 890 -0.73 10.67 -43.51
CA ASP A 890 -1.55 11.64 -44.23
C ASP A 890 -0.67 12.76 -44.80
N ASP A 891 -0.99 13.24 -46.00
CA ASP A 891 -0.34 14.41 -46.60
C ASP A 891 -0.72 15.72 -45.88
N TYR A 892 -1.84 15.67 -45.15
CA TYR A 892 -2.35 16.73 -44.31
C TYR A 892 -1.56 16.93 -43.01
N PHE A 893 -1.30 18.20 -42.70
CA PHE A 893 -0.79 18.65 -41.41
C PHE A 893 -1.84 19.51 -40.72
N PHE A 894 -2.05 19.27 -39.42
CA PHE A 894 -2.94 20.11 -38.64
C PHE A 894 -2.37 21.53 -38.51
N PRO A 895 -3.22 22.58 -38.57
CA PRO A 895 -2.78 23.96 -38.35
C PRO A 895 -2.08 24.13 -37.01
N VAL A 896 -1.18 25.11 -36.94
CA VAL A 896 -0.50 25.50 -35.70
C VAL A 896 -1.53 25.74 -34.58
N LYS A 897 -1.24 25.28 -33.36
CA LYS A 897 -2.12 25.24 -32.17
C LYS A 897 -3.27 24.24 -32.22
N VAL A 898 -3.54 23.60 -33.35
CA VAL A 898 -4.52 22.50 -33.47
C VAL A 898 -3.76 21.18 -33.46
N ARG A 899 -3.94 20.35 -32.43
CA ARG A 899 -3.21 19.08 -32.27
C ARG A 899 -1.68 19.19 -32.30
N SER A 900 -1.15 20.40 -32.25
CA SER A 900 0.28 20.66 -32.13
C SER A 900 0.76 20.20 -30.76
N LYS A 901 2.04 19.89 -30.63
CA LYS A 901 2.70 19.69 -29.34
C LYS A 901 3.90 20.61 -29.22
N VAL A 902 4.29 20.92 -28.00
CA VAL A 902 5.32 21.92 -27.71
C VAL A 902 6.37 21.35 -26.76
N ILE A 903 7.63 21.58 -27.09
CA ILE A 903 8.76 21.44 -26.17
C ILE A 903 8.98 22.81 -25.51
N VAL A 904 8.94 22.91 -24.19
CA VAL A 904 8.95 24.19 -23.48
C VAL A 904 10.14 24.33 -22.52
N ASP A 905 10.65 25.54 -22.37
CA ASP A 905 11.52 25.92 -21.24
C ASP A 905 10.61 26.14 -20.01
N PRO A 906 10.59 25.21 -19.05
CA PRO A 906 9.61 25.26 -17.97
C PRO A 906 9.84 26.45 -17.03
N SER A 907 11.05 27.04 -17.01
CA SER A 907 11.36 28.20 -16.17
C SER A 907 10.64 29.48 -16.59
N LYS A 908 10.11 29.51 -17.83
CA LYS A 908 9.46 30.67 -18.44
C LYS A 908 7.99 30.47 -18.76
N VAL A 909 7.42 29.31 -18.42
CA VAL A 909 5.99 29.00 -18.64
C VAL A 909 5.26 29.00 -17.30
N GLU A 910 4.19 29.79 -17.19
CA GLU A 910 3.31 29.86 -16.01
C GLU A 910 2.08 28.95 -16.16
N VAL A 911 1.53 28.86 -17.37
CA VAL A 911 0.38 28.01 -17.69
C VAL A 911 0.60 27.36 -19.06
N MET A 912 0.65 26.02 -19.07
CA MET A 912 0.73 25.20 -20.28
C MET A 912 -0.65 24.62 -20.61
N GLY A 913 -1.02 24.62 -21.90
CA GLY A 913 -2.22 23.96 -22.42
C GLY A 913 -1.90 22.60 -23.05
N ILE A 914 -2.92 21.92 -23.57
CA ILE A 914 -2.74 20.60 -24.20
C ILE A 914 -1.93 20.73 -25.51
N HIS A 915 -2.11 21.83 -26.25
CA HIS A 915 -1.51 22.03 -27.58
C HIS A 915 -0.57 23.24 -27.69
N PHE A 916 -0.64 24.20 -26.77
CA PHE A 916 0.17 25.42 -26.82
C PHE A 916 0.36 26.06 -25.43
N ILE A 917 1.28 27.02 -25.34
CA ILE A 917 1.52 27.79 -24.11
C ILE A 917 0.41 28.84 -23.96
N TRP A 918 -0.35 28.78 -22.86
CA TRP A 918 -1.35 29.81 -22.53
C TRP A 918 -0.73 31.06 -21.97
N LYS A 919 0.25 30.90 -21.07
CA LYS A 919 0.90 32.02 -20.38
C LYS A 919 2.36 31.72 -20.10
N GLY A 920 3.24 32.63 -20.52
CA GLY A 920 4.68 32.55 -20.30
C GLY A 920 5.41 33.83 -20.72
N SER A 921 6.70 33.92 -20.40
CA SER A 921 7.55 35.10 -20.62
C SER A 921 8.50 34.91 -21.81
N GLY A 922 7.97 35.04 -23.02
CA GLY A 922 8.76 35.04 -24.27
C GLY A 922 7.97 34.55 -25.49
N ARG A 923 8.68 34.18 -26.57
CA ARG A 923 8.06 33.80 -27.85
C ARG A 923 8.01 32.29 -28.03
N THR A 924 6.98 31.79 -28.72
CA THR A 924 6.97 30.40 -29.20
C THR A 924 7.45 30.37 -30.64
N ASP A 925 8.38 29.48 -30.93
CA ASP A 925 8.84 29.17 -32.27
C ASP A 925 7.90 28.15 -32.93
N ASN A 926 7.48 28.42 -34.16
CA ASN A 926 6.76 27.44 -34.97
C ASN A 926 7.81 26.71 -35.81
N VAL A 927 8.16 25.49 -35.38
CA VAL A 927 9.22 24.72 -36.02
C VAL A 927 8.78 24.37 -37.45
N PRO A 928 9.58 24.70 -38.48
CA PRO A 928 9.24 24.33 -39.85
C PRO A 928 9.09 22.81 -40.02
N MET A 929 8.10 22.39 -40.80
CA MET A 929 7.72 20.97 -40.94
C MET A 929 8.83 20.10 -41.55
N GLU A 930 9.78 20.70 -42.27
CA GLU A 930 10.97 20.03 -42.79
C GLU A 930 12.08 19.85 -41.75
N GLN A 931 12.03 20.58 -40.63
CA GLN A 931 12.95 20.43 -39.51
C GLN A 931 12.40 19.45 -38.45
N GLY A 932 11.10 19.47 -38.18
CA GLY A 932 10.48 18.51 -37.26
C GLY A 932 8.95 18.54 -37.28
N MET A 933 8.33 17.44 -36.82
CA MET A 933 6.88 17.29 -36.76
C MET A 933 6.45 16.37 -35.61
N VAL A 934 5.17 16.40 -35.26
CA VAL A 934 4.55 15.36 -34.43
C VAL A 934 4.05 14.23 -35.33
N SER A 935 4.61 13.04 -35.16
CA SER A 935 4.11 11.80 -35.76
C SER A 935 3.04 11.22 -34.85
N HIS A 936 1.77 11.30 -35.26
CA HIS A 936 0.62 10.77 -34.51
C HIS A 936 0.22 9.38 -35.05
N TYR A 937 0.64 8.32 -34.38
CA TYR A 937 0.33 6.94 -34.78
C TYR A 937 -1.05 6.55 -34.27
N ARG A 938 -2.06 6.59 -35.14
CA ARG A 938 -3.45 6.31 -34.73
C ARG A 938 -4.36 5.91 -35.89
N ALA A 939 -5.58 5.51 -35.56
CA ALA A 939 -6.68 5.44 -36.52
C ALA A 939 -6.95 6.85 -37.11
N PRO A 940 -7.35 6.93 -38.40
CA PRO A 940 -7.42 8.19 -39.13
C PRO A 940 -8.50 9.10 -38.54
N LEU A 941 -8.17 10.39 -38.42
CA LEU A 941 -9.08 11.41 -37.89
C LEU A 941 -10.06 11.94 -38.94
N LYS A 942 -9.69 11.80 -40.22
CA LYS A 942 -10.50 12.13 -41.38
C LYS A 942 -10.45 10.95 -42.35
N ILE A 943 -11.57 10.68 -43.00
CA ILE A 943 -11.71 9.57 -43.94
C ILE A 943 -11.09 10.00 -45.27
N CYS A 944 -10.25 9.15 -45.87
CA CYS A 944 -9.71 9.32 -47.23
C CYS A 944 -8.71 10.49 -47.43
N GLU A 945 -7.92 10.84 -46.42
CA GLU A 945 -6.76 11.71 -46.67
C GLU A 945 -5.76 11.01 -47.61
N LYS A 946 -5.16 11.78 -48.52
CA LYS A 946 -4.12 11.25 -49.42
C LYS A 946 -2.90 10.91 -48.56
N GLN A 947 -2.28 9.76 -48.83
CA GLN A 947 -1.14 9.31 -48.06
C GLN A 947 0.16 9.58 -48.80
N VAL A 948 1.18 9.93 -48.02
CA VAL A 948 2.57 10.06 -48.47
C VAL A 948 3.39 9.02 -47.73
N ASN A 949 4.19 8.28 -48.50
CA ASN A 949 5.18 7.39 -47.92
C ASN A 949 6.31 8.22 -47.29
N ASP A 950 6.49 8.11 -45.98
CA ASP A 950 7.46 8.86 -45.21
C ASP A 950 8.36 7.92 -44.41
N THR A 951 9.45 7.51 -45.03
CA THR A 951 10.42 6.56 -44.46
C THR A 951 11.41 7.20 -43.50
N ARG A 952 11.41 8.55 -43.36
CA ARG A 952 12.46 9.30 -42.65
C ARG A 952 12.60 8.90 -41.18
N VAL A 953 11.48 8.56 -40.51
CA VAL A 953 11.50 8.14 -39.11
C VAL A 953 12.15 6.77 -38.96
N VAL A 954 11.72 5.79 -39.76
CA VAL A 954 12.22 4.41 -39.69
C VAL A 954 13.65 4.28 -40.20
N GLU A 955 14.04 5.02 -41.23
CA GLU A 955 15.43 5.05 -41.73
C GLU A 955 16.40 5.58 -40.67
N LYS A 956 15.96 6.57 -39.89
CA LYS A 956 16.81 7.22 -38.89
C LYS A 956 16.89 6.46 -37.56
N PHE A 957 15.77 5.91 -37.10
CA PHE A 957 15.66 5.33 -35.77
C PHE A 957 15.38 3.83 -35.75
N GLY A 958 14.95 3.23 -36.86
CA GLY A 958 14.44 1.85 -36.91
C GLY A 958 15.40 0.82 -36.32
N SER A 959 16.64 0.75 -36.82
CA SER A 959 17.64 -0.21 -36.32
C SER A 959 18.00 0.02 -34.85
N LYS A 960 18.07 1.29 -34.42
CA LYS A 960 18.36 1.65 -33.01
C LYS A 960 17.20 1.25 -32.10
N LEU A 961 15.96 1.48 -32.55
CA LEU A 961 14.76 1.13 -31.83
C LEU A 961 14.64 -0.40 -31.71
N VAL A 962 14.86 -1.15 -32.79
CA VAL A 962 14.90 -2.62 -32.74
C VAL A 962 15.89 -3.12 -31.70
N ALA A 963 17.10 -2.57 -31.66
CA ALA A 963 18.11 -2.95 -30.67
C ALA A 963 17.62 -2.73 -29.23
N ARG A 964 16.96 -1.60 -28.97
CA ARG A 964 16.39 -1.28 -27.65
C ARG A 964 15.18 -2.15 -27.29
N LEU A 965 14.26 -2.36 -28.22
CA LEU A 965 13.11 -3.26 -28.04
C LEU A 965 13.59 -4.68 -27.74
N LYS A 966 14.55 -5.20 -28.51
CA LYS A 966 15.14 -6.53 -28.25
C LYS A 966 15.77 -6.62 -26.86
N HIS A 967 16.54 -5.61 -26.45
CA HIS A 967 17.14 -5.54 -25.12
C HIS A 967 16.08 -5.58 -24.01
N VAL A 968 15.06 -4.73 -24.10
CA VAL A 968 14.00 -4.66 -23.07
C VAL A 968 13.20 -5.96 -23.02
N TRP A 969 12.69 -6.44 -24.15
CA TRP A 969 11.86 -7.64 -24.20
C TRP A 969 12.61 -8.93 -23.85
N SER A 970 13.94 -8.98 -24.01
CA SER A 970 14.74 -10.12 -23.53
C SER A 970 14.70 -10.30 -22.00
N ARG A 971 14.35 -9.25 -21.26
CA ARG A 971 14.30 -9.24 -19.78
C ARG A 971 12.88 -9.46 -19.24
N LEU A 972 11.88 -9.52 -20.12
CA LEU A 972 10.45 -9.63 -19.81
C LEU A 972 9.83 -10.88 -20.47
N HIS A 973 10.52 -12.03 -20.37
CA HIS A 973 10.16 -13.26 -21.09
C HIS A 973 8.81 -13.87 -20.66
N ASP A 974 8.37 -13.61 -19.43
CA ASP A 974 7.11 -14.13 -18.89
C ASP A 974 5.90 -13.23 -19.21
N LEU A 975 6.11 -12.06 -19.84
CA LEU A 975 5.02 -11.12 -20.14
C LEU A 975 4.47 -11.33 -21.56
N SER A 976 3.14 -11.37 -21.68
CA SER A 976 2.46 -11.29 -22.97
C SER A 976 2.57 -9.87 -23.52
N LEU A 977 2.88 -9.74 -24.81
CA LEU A 977 2.93 -8.46 -25.52
C LEU A 977 1.56 -7.78 -25.68
N GLU A 978 0.46 -8.47 -25.36
CA GLU A 978 -0.94 -8.00 -25.51
C GLU A 978 -1.18 -7.26 -26.85
N LEU A 979 -0.64 -7.82 -27.93
CA LEU A 979 -0.81 -7.25 -29.27
C LEU A 979 -2.30 -7.32 -29.65
N LYS A 980 -2.95 -6.15 -29.75
CA LYS A 980 -4.23 -6.11 -30.47
C LYS A 980 -3.96 -6.55 -31.91
N PRO A 981 -4.70 -7.54 -32.45
CA PRO A 981 -4.57 -7.91 -33.85
C PRO A 981 -4.76 -6.65 -34.70
N PHE A 982 -3.87 -6.42 -35.67
CA PHE A 982 -4.20 -5.54 -36.78
C PHE A 982 -5.41 -6.17 -37.47
N GLU A 983 -6.60 -5.62 -37.28
CA GLU A 983 -7.75 -6.00 -38.10
C GLU A 983 -7.35 -5.73 -39.54
N GLN A 984 -7.08 -6.82 -40.29
CA GLN A 984 -6.97 -6.74 -41.73
C GLN A 984 -8.34 -6.29 -42.23
N CYS A 985 -8.46 -5.02 -42.61
CA CYS A 985 -9.52 -4.63 -43.52
C CYS A 985 -9.30 -5.42 -44.81
N GLU A 986 -10.09 -6.48 -45.01
CA GLU A 986 -10.26 -7.08 -46.32
C GLU A 986 -10.65 -5.96 -47.29
N ARG A 987 -9.92 -5.88 -48.40
CA ARG A 987 -10.01 -4.91 -49.50
C ARG A 987 -11.33 -4.14 -49.54
N ILE A 988 -11.35 -2.94 -48.96
CA ILE A 988 -12.35 -1.92 -49.28
C ILE A 988 -11.74 -1.05 -50.38
N THR A 989 -11.83 -1.52 -51.62
CA THR A 989 -11.54 -0.72 -52.83
C THR A 989 -12.63 0.29 -53.15
N GLU A 990 -13.72 0.37 -52.38
CA GLU A 990 -14.75 1.38 -52.56
C GLU A 990 -15.21 1.92 -51.22
N CYS A 991 -15.06 3.22 -51.03
CA CYS A 991 -15.48 3.99 -49.85
C CYS A 991 -16.97 3.76 -49.50
N PRO A 992 -17.33 3.21 -48.32
CA PRO A 992 -18.73 3.19 -47.88
C PRO A 992 -18.89 3.63 -46.42
N VAL A 993 -19.69 4.69 -46.22
CA VAL A 993 -20.76 4.97 -45.22
C VAL A 993 -20.67 4.48 -43.74
N ALA A 994 -19.77 3.59 -43.34
CA ALA A 994 -19.73 2.95 -42.02
C ALA A 994 -19.39 3.90 -40.84
N LEU A 995 -18.83 5.07 -41.11
CA LEU A 995 -18.43 6.01 -40.04
C LEU A 995 -19.56 6.89 -39.49
N LYS A 996 -20.77 6.81 -40.06
CA LYS A 996 -21.94 7.41 -39.40
C LYS A 996 -22.32 6.65 -38.12
N PHE A 997 -22.06 5.34 -38.03
CA PHE A 997 -22.40 4.57 -36.84
C PHE A 997 -21.36 4.67 -35.72
N GLN A 998 -20.05 4.69 -36.02
CA GLN A 998 -19.00 4.81 -34.98
C GLN A 998 -19.01 6.19 -34.29
N SER A 999 -19.27 7.26 -35.05
CA SER A 999 -19.41 8.62 -34.52
C SER A 999 -20.64 8.77 -33.62
N ILE A 1000 -21.75 8.09 -33.96
CA ILE A 1000 -22.98 8.10 -33.17
C ILE A 1000 -22.83 7.19 -31.94
N PHE A 1001 -22.13 6.05 -32.04
CA PHE A 1001 -21.90 5.15 -30.92
C PHE A 1001 -20.97 5.76 -29.87
N ASN A 1002 -19.90 6.46 -30.28
CA ASN A 1002 -19.04 7.20 -29.36
C ASN A 1002 -19.72 8.45 -28.78
N ALA A 1003 -20.67 9.07 -29.49
CA ALA A 1003 -21.48 10.17 -28.95
C ALA A 1003 -22.63 9.69 -28.04
N ALA A 1004 -23.09 8.44 -28.19
CA ALA A 1004 -24.15 7.83 -27.39
C ALA A 1004 -23.62 7.09 -26.15
N LEU A 1005 -22.33 6.76 -26.10
CA LEU A 1005 -21.63 6.35 -24.87
C LEU A 1005 -21.13 7.54 -24.03
N PHE A 1006 -21.18 8.75 -24.58
CA PHE A 1006 -20.78 10.02 -23.93
C PHE A 1006 -21.98 10.92 -23.53
N LYS A 1007 -23.21 10.47 -23.79
CA LYS A 1007 -24.44 10.98 -23.15
C LYS A 1007 -24.96 9.91 -22.22
#